data_AF-A0AA92W2S5-F1
#
_entry.id   AF-A0AA92W2S5-F1
#
_cell.length_a   1.000
_cell.length_b   1.000
_cell.length_c   1.000
_cell.angle_alpha   90.00
_cell.angle_beta   90.00
_cell.angle_gamma   90.00
#
_symmetry.space_group_name_H-M   'P 1'
#
loop_
_entity.id
_entity.type
_entity.pdbx_description
1 polymer ?
#
loop_
_entity_poly.entity_id
_entity_poly.type
_entity_poly.pdbx_seq_one_letter_code
_entity_poly.pdbx_strand_id
1 'polypeptide(L)'
;MNKIIKKVQYSEKVFRFDVEAPLIAKSRKAGNFVIIRVDNNSERMPLTIADADIEKGTITLVVQKVGLSSTKLCALNEGDEIHDVVGPLGNPTHIENFGTVICAGGGVGVAPMLPIIKALKAAGNRVLSVIAGRNKDLVIMEDEVRASSDELIIMTDDGSYGEKGVVTVGIEKFINQEHIDKVFAIGPPIMMKFCCLLTQKYNLSTDVSLNTIMVDGTGMCGACRLTIGGKTKFVCIDGPEFDGAQVDWDEMFKRMGTFKDVEREEMEHFEEHLATVDAGKKKETTDVIMDVEPTDASIEELTDRNAEWRKELRASMKAKERTAIERVKMPELDPLYRATTRTEEVNIGLTKEMALTEAKRCLDCPKPTCMEGCPVSINIPSFIKNIERGQFLAAAKVLKNTSALPAVCGRVCPQEKQCESKCVHLKMNEPAVAIGYLERFAADYERQSGNISVPKCDEPNGIKIGVVGSGPSGLSFAGDMAKKGFDVTVFEALHEIGGVLKYGIPEFRLPNAIVDVEIENLQKMGVKFITDCIVGKTISVKDLEEQGFKGIFVGSGAGLPNFMNIPGENALNIMSSNEYLTRVNLMDAANPHSDTPINLGKKVVVVGGGNTAMDSCRTAKRLGADVTLVYRRSEAEMPARLEEVKHAKEEGINFFTLHNPKEYEADDKGAVKAVVLDVMKLGEPDASGRRRPEATGETITLECDQVIVAVGVSPNPLVPQSIEGLELGRKNTIAVNDQMQSSIEEIYAGGDIVRGGATVILAMGDGRKAALNMSEKLLNKK
;
A
#
# COMPACT_ATOMS: atom_id res chain seq x y z
N MET A 1 15.73 11.35 12.35
CA MET A 1 14.62 10.91 13.25
C MET A 1 14.85 9.42 13.51
N ASN A 2 14.30 8.83 14.56
CA ASN A 2 14.46 7.39 14.88
C ASN A 2 15.85 7.00 15.42
N LYS A 3 16.54 7.93 16.07
CA LYS A 3 17.84 7.66 16.70
C LYS A 3 17.68 6.77 17.92
N ILE A 4 18.57 5.79 18.07
CA ILE A 4 18.68 4.96 19.28
C ILE A 4 19.37 5.79 20.35
N ILE A 5 18.60 6.19 21.37
CA ILE A 5 19.07 6.98 22.50
C ILE A 5 19.71 6.09 23.56
N LYS A 6 19.20 4.86 23.72
CA LYS A 6 19.70 3.90 24.69
C LYS A 6 19.52 2.48 24.22
N LYS A 7 20.50 1.61 24.52
CA LYS A 7 20.46 0.17 24.29
C LYS A 7 20.85 -0.58 25.57
N VAL A 8 20.02 -1.52 25.99
CA VAL A 8 20.28 -2.38 27.16
C VAL A 8 20.12 -3.84 26.74
N GLN A 9 21.11 -4.66 27.05
CA GLN A 9 21.01 -6.10 26.84
C GLN A 9 20.46 -6.76 28.10
N TYR A 10 19.26 -7.34 28.03
CA TYR A 10 18.64 -8.07 29.14
C TYR A 10 19.16 -9.51 29.23
N SER A 11 19.42 -10.15 28.10
CA SER A 11 20.01 -11.49 28.02
C SER A 11 20.79 -11.67 26.73
N GLU A 12 21.37 -12.85 26.49
CA GLU A 12 22.13 -13.15 25.26
C GLU A 12 21.35 -12.78 23.98
N LYS A 13 20.02 -12.95 24.00
CA LYS A 13 19.16 -12.76 22.82
C LYS A 13 18.11 -11.66 22.98
N VAL A 14 18.02 -10.96 24.11
CA VAL A 14 16.96 -9.95 24.35
C VAL A 14 17.57 -8.59 24.62
N PHE A 15 17.11 -7.60 23.86
CA PHE A 15 17.59 -6.22 23.92
C PHE A 15 16.42 -5.27 24.11
N ARG A 16 16.66 -4.21 24.88
CA ARG A 16 15.80 -3.04 25.00
C ARG A 16 16.43 -1.88 24.25
N PHE A 17 15.60 -1.14 23.53
CA PHE A 17 15.96 0.10 22.84
C PHE A 17 15.05 1.23 23.30
N ASP A 18 15.61 2.41 23.57
CA ASP A 18 14.84 3.65 23.65
C ASP A 18 15.12 4.44 22.36
N VAL A 19 14.09 4.68 21.56
CA VAL A 19 14.17 5.24 20.19
C VAL A 19 13.42 6.56 20.12
N GLU A 20 14.02 7.58 19.50
CA GLU A 20 13.39 8.87 19.25
C GLU A 20 12.21 8.75 18.28
N ALA A 21 10.99 8.96 18.78
CA ALA A 21 9.75 8.91 18.00
C ALA A 21 8.67 9.78 18.66
N PRO A 22 8.79 11.13 18.62
CA PRO A 22 8.00 12.03 19.46
C PRO A 22 6.49 11.96 19.21
N LEU A 23 6.08 11.89 17.93
CA LEU A 23 4.66 11.75 17.57
C LEU A 23 4.08 10.43 18.10
N ILE A 24 4.83 9.34 17.98
CA ILE A 24 4.44 8.01 18.46
C ILE A 24 4.37 8.00 19.99
N ALA A 25 5.36 8.57 20.67
CA ALA A 25 5.40 8.66 22.13
C ALA A 25 4.17 9.40 22.68
N LYS A 26 3.71 10.45 22.00
CA LYS A 26 2.51 11.23 22.36
C LYS A 26 1.21 10.47 22.10
N SER A 27 1.09 9.77 20.97
CA SER A 27 -0.19 9.18 20.53
C SER A 27 -0.41 7.73 20.94
N ARG A 28 0.65 7.00 21.32
CA ARG A 28 0.57 5.59 21.72
C ARG A 28 -0.34 5.37 22.93
N LYS A 29 -0.99 4.22 22.95
CA LYS A 29 -1.73 3.67 24.09
C LYS A 29 -1.27 2.22 24.36
N ALA A 30 -1.71 1.65 25.48
CA ALA A 30 -1.45 0.24 25.79
C ALA A 30 -2.00 -0.66 24.67
N GLY A 31 -1.26 -1.71 24.30
CA GLY A 31 -1.58 -2.60 23.17
C GLY A 31 -1.07 -2.13 21.80
N ASN A 32 -0.62 -0.87 21.67
CA ASN A 32 -0.09 -0.39 20.39
C ASN A 32 1.31 -0.90 20.08
N PHE A 33 1.57 -1.09 18.79
CA PHE A 33 2.86 -1.50 18.25
C PHE A 33 3.36 -0.54 17.16
N VAL A 34 4.59 -0.74 16.70
CA VAL A 34 5.19 -0.09 15.53
C VAL A 34 5.62 -1.12 14.52
N ILE A 35 5.72 -0.73 13.25
CA ILE A 35 6.48 -1.49 12.25
C ILE A 35 7.84 -0.82 12.11
N ILE A 36 8.90 -1.62 12.14
CA ILE A 36 10.28 -1.19 11.95
C ILE A 36 10.87 -1.80 10.69
N ARG A 37 11.58 -0.98 9.92
CA ARG A 37 12.52 -1.43 8.90
C ARG A 37 13.92 -0.90 9.26
N VAL A 38 14.88 -1.81 9.41
CA VAL A 38 16.21 -1.49 9.96
C VAL A 38 17.08 -0.77 8.94
N ASP A 39 17.13 -1.28 7.72
CA ASP A 39 17.82 -0.73 6.55
C ASP A 39 16.96 -0.90 5.28
N ASN A 40 17.44 -0.45 4.12
CA ASN A 40 16.68 -0.50 2.86
C ASN A 40 16.27 -1.92 2.42
N ASN A 41 17.05 -2.94 2.81
CA ASN A 41 16.83 -4.33 2.42
C ASN A 41 16.03 -5.12 3.47
N SER A 42 15.91 -4.57 4.68
CA SER A 42 15.24 -5.21 5.80
C SER A 42 13.75 -5.41 5.57
N GLU A 43 13.22 -6.49 6.15
CA GLU A 43 11.78 -6.68 6.20
C GLU A 43 11.13 -5.64 7.14
N ARG A 44 9.81 -5.55 7.04
CA ARG A 44 9.00 -4.74 7.93
C ARG A 44 8.55 -5.59 9.11
N MET A 45 9.15 -5.37 10.28
CA MET A 45 8.92 -6.18 11.48
C MET A 45 8.01 -5.46 12.50
N PRO A 46 6.91 -6.08 12.96
CA PRO A 46 6.08 -5.54 14.04
C PRO A 46 6.75 -5.70 15.40
N LEU A 47 6.81 -4.62 16.17
CA LEU A 47 7.34 -4.58 17.53
C LEU A 47 6.41 -3.78 18.45
N THR A 48 5.99 -4.36 19.56
CA THR A 48 5.12 -3.67 20.51
C THR A 48 5.87 -2.57 21.25
N ILE A 49 5.16 -1.47 21.55
CA ILE A 49 5.68 -0.36 22.34
C ILE A 49 5.58 -0.75 23.82
N ALA A 50 6.71 -1.03 24.46
CA ALA A 50 6.77 -1.45 25.86
C ALA A 50 6.59 -0.27 26.83
N ASP A 51 7.11 0.91 26.47
CA ASP A 51 6.86 2.16 27.20
C ASP A 51 7.10 3.38 26.29
N ALA A 52 6.85 4.58 26.80
CA ALA A 52 7.25 5.83 26.16
C ALA A 52 7.44 6.95 27.17
N ASP A 53 8.37 7.85 26.86
CA ASP A 53 8.65 9.09 27.56
C ASP A 53 8.26 10.27 26.64
N ILE A 54 7.17 10.95 26.99
CA ILE A 54 6.60 12.04 26.17
C ILE A 54 7.51 13.27 26.18
N GLU A 55 8.15 13.59 27.31
CA GLU A 55 9.01 14.76 27.43
C GLU A 55 10.30 14.60 26.61
N LYS A 56 10.89 13.41 26.64
CA LYS A 56 12.05 13.08 25.79
C LYS A 56 11.67 12.75 24.35
N GLY A 57 10.40 12.48 24.08
CA GLY A 57 9.92 12.07 22.76
C GLY A 57 10.42 10.69 22.33
N THR A 58 10.60 9.76 23.27
CA THR A 58 11.15 8.42 22.99
C THR A 58 10.14 7.30 23.28
N ILE A 59 10.19 6.24 22.49
CA ILE A 59 9.49 4.97 22.76
C ILE A 59 10.48 3.89 23.17
N THR A 60 10.04 2.97 24.02
CA THR A 60 10.82 1.81 24.44
C THR A 60 10.35 0.55 23.71
N LEU A 61 11.29 -0.16 23.11
CA LEU A 61 11.07 -1.41 22.38
C LEU A 61 11.87 -2.53 23.03
N VAL A 62 11.31 -3.74 23.06
CA VAL A 62 12.00 -4.94 23.51
C VAL A 62 11.98 -5.95 22.37
N VAL A 63 13.17 -6.41 21.97
CA VAL A 63 13.37 -7.22 20.78
C VAL A 63 14.13 -8.48 21.16
N GLN A 64 13.68 -9.60 20.62
CA GLN A 64 14.42 -10.86 20.68
C GLN A 64 15.14 -11.09 19.35
N LYS A 65 16.41 -11.49 19.41
CA LYS A 65 17.19 -11.94 18.24
C LYS A 65 16.70 -13.32 17.79
N VAL A 66 15.86 -13.34 16.76
CA VAL A 66 15.24 -14.57 16.21
C VAL A 66 15.51 -14.73 14.71
N GLY A 67 15.17 -13.72 13.91
CA GLY A 67 15.34 -13.69 12.46
C GLY A 67 16.38 -12.67 11.98
N LEU A 68 16.49 -12.52 10.65
CA LEU A 68 17.46 -11.69 9.96
C LEU A 68 17.38 -10.22 10.38
N SER A 69 16.24 -9.56 10.16
CA SER A 69 16.10 -8.13 10.48
C SER A 69 16.11 -7.86 11.99
N SER A 70 15.61 -8.79 12.83
CA SER A 70 15.77 -8.69 14.28
C SER A 70 17.24 -8.76 14.74
N THR A 71 18.06 -9.55 14.03
CA THR A 71 19.50 -9.65 14.27
C THR A 71 20.21 -8.37 13.85
N LYS A 72 19.86 -7.80 12.69
CA LYS A 72 20.36 -6.50 12.23
C LYS A 72 20.04 -5.39 13.22
N LEU A 73 18.79 -5.32 13.71
CA LEU A 73 18.39 -4.35 14.75
C LEU A 73 19.21 -4.53 16.03
N CYS A 74 19.44 -5.77 16.46
CA CYS A 74 20.26 -6.07 17.63
C CYS A 74 21.75 -5.74 17.44
N ALA A 75 22.22 -5.55 16.21
CA ALA A 75 23.60 -5.15 15.90
C ALA A 75 23.81 -3.62 15.97
N LEU A 76 22.74 -2.82 15.83
CA LEU A 76 22.80 -1.35 15.96
C LEU A 76 23.20 -0.94 17.39
N ASN A 77 23.92 0.17 17.51
CA ASN A 77 24.44 0.73 18.75
C ASN A 77 23.71 2.01 19.16
N GLU A 78 23.96 2.47 20.38
CA GLU A 78 23.52 3.81 20.80
C GLU A 78 24.13 4.86 19.86
N GLY A 79 23.29 5.76 19.37
CA GLY A 79 23.67 6.76 18.38
C GLY A 79 23.31 6.41 16.94
N ASP A 80 23.10 5.14 16.61
CA ASP A 80 22.66 4.71 15.28
C ASP A 80 21.18 5.06 15.05
N GLU A 81 20.76 5.08 13.79
CA GLU A 81 19.38 5.36 13.39
C GLU A 81 18.70 4.11 12.81
N ILE A 82 17.43 3.94 13.14
CA ILE A 82 16.56 2.95 12.50
C ILE A 82 15.97 3.60 11.25
N HIS A 83 16.09 2.95 10.09
CA HIS A 83 15.68 3.55 8.81
C HIS A 83 14.22 4.02 8.82
N ASP A 84 13.27 3.14 9.12
CA ASP A 84 11.85 3.49 9.19
C ASP A 84 11.20 2.99 10.49
N VAL A 85 10.39 3.87 11.10
CA VAL A 85 9.56 3.56 12.27
C VAL A 85 8.18 4.16 12.06
N VAL A 86 7.17 3.31 11.87
CA VAL A 86 5.78 3.76 11.69
C VAL A 86 4.88 3.26 12.81
N GLY A 87 4.08 4.16 13.37
CA GLY A 87 3.01 3.85 14.33
C GLY A 87 2.52 5.09 15.07
N PRO A 88 1.80 4.93 16.19
CA PRO A 88 1.37 3.66 16.78
C PRO A 88 0.34 2.96 15.88
N LEU A 89 0.37 1.63 15.88
CA LEU A 89 -0.50 0.75 15.11
C LEU A 89 -1.32 -0.15 16.03
N GLY A 90 -2.33 -0.80 15.46
CA GLY A 90 -3.31 -1.56 16.22
C GLY A 90 -4.39 -0.68 16.85
N ASN A 91 -5.41 -1.35 17.35
CA ASN A 91 -6.36 -0.84 18.31
C ASN A 91 -5.74 -0.93 19.70
N PRO A 92 -5.86 0.13 20.50
CA PRO A 92 -5.48 0.06 21.90
C PRO A 92 -6.26 -1.03 22.64
N THR A 93 -5.63 -1.61 23.65
CA THR A 93 -6.31 -2.52 24.57
C THR A 93 -7.52 -1.83 25.19
N HIS A 94 -8.62 -2.56 25.33
CA HIS A 94 -9.79 -2.07 26.05
C HIS A 94 -9.47 -2.03 27.55
N ILE A 95 -9.43 -0.82 28.12
CA ILE A 95 -9.10 -0.57 29.52
C ILE A 95 -10.31 0.04 30.21
N GLU A 96 -10.83 -0.66 31.21
CA GLU A 96 -11.83 -0.16 32.15
C GLU A 96 -11.59 -0.78 33.55
N ASN A 97 -12.42 -0.42 34.53
CA ASN A 97 -12.36 -1.05 35.85
C ASN A 97 -13.23 -2.32 35.84
N PHE A 98 -12.59 -3.46 35.61
CA PHE A 98 -13.21 -4.78 35.62
C PHE A 98 -13.39 -5.34 37.04
N GLY A 99 -12.54 -4.94 37.99
CA GLY A 99 -12.44 -5.53 39.33
C GLY A 99 -11.06 -6.14 39.57
N THR A 100 -11.00 -7.47 39.70
CA THR A 100 -9.74 -8.23 39.85
C THR A 100 -9.34 -8.86 38.53
N VAL A 101 -8.13 -8.54 38.05
CA VAL A 101 -7.63 -9.00 36.75
C VAL A 101 -6.31 -9.73 36.88
N ILE A 102 -6.12 -10.78 36.07
CA ILE A 102 -4.83 -11.47 35.93
C ILE A 102 -4.14 -11.02 34.64
N CYS A 103 -2.89 -10.60 34.74
CA CYS A 103 -2.01 -10.29 33.61
C CYS A 103 -0.89 -11.33 33.52
N ALA A 104 -0.96 -12.22 32.55
CA ALA A 104 -0.05 -13.34 32.34
C ALA A 104 0.91 -13.09 31.16
N GLY A 105 2.19 -12.82 31.46
CA GLY A 105 3.24 -12.54 30.47
C GLY A 105 4.25 -13.68 30.34
N GLY A 106 4.59 -14.08 29.10
CA GLY A 106 5.58 -15.12 28.82
C GLY A 106 6.79 -14.63 28.03
N GLY A 107 7.99 -14.74 28.59
CA GLY A 107 9.25 -14.32 27.96
C GLY A 107 9.21 -12.86 27.51
N VAL A 108 9.52 -12.60 26.23
CA VAL A 108 9.40 -11.24 25.67
C VAL A 108 7.97 -10.71 25.62
N GLY A 109 6.95 -11.56 25.79
CA GLY A 109 5.55 -11.16 25.95
C GLY A 109 5.27 -10.37 27.23
N VAL A 110 6.21 -10.30 28.18
CA VAL A 110 6.09 -9.40 29.34
C VAL A 110 6.20 -7.93 28.93
N ALA A 111 7.02 -7.62 27.91
CA ALA A 111 7.20 -6.25 27.42
C ALA A 111 5.90 -5.60 26.88
N PRO A 112 5.11 -6.25 26.01
CA PRO A 112 3.80 -5.74 25.62
C PRO A 112 2.74 -5.81 26.73
N MET A 113 2.92 -6.68 27.74
CA MET A 113 2.00 -6.78 28.88
C MET A 113 2.16 -5.64 29.88
N LEU A 114 3.38 -5.14 30.10
CA LEU A 114 3.66 -4.05 31.04
C LEU A 114 2.79 -2.79 30.84
N PRO A 115 2.64 -2.22 29.63
CA PRO A 115 1.79 -1.04 29.45
C PRO A 115 0.32 -1.33 29.76
N ILE A 116 -0.15 -2.57 29.56
CA ILE A 116 -1.51 -3.00 29.90
C ILE A 116 -1.68 -3.09 31.43
N ILE A 117 -0.71 -3.69 32.13
CA ILE A 117 -0.66 -3.74 33.60
C ILE A 117 -0.76 -2.33 34.18
N LYS A 118 0.09 -1.41 33.70
CA LYS A 118 0.09 0.00 34.15
C LYS A 118 -1.27 0.67 33.90
N ALA A 119 -1.87 0.45 32.73
CA ALA A 119 -3.16 1.04 32.38
C ALA A 119 -4.32 0.48 33.21
N LEU A 120 -4.37 -0.85 33.43
CA LEU A 120 -5.37 -1.50 34.27
C LEU A 120 -5.25 -1.05 35.73
N LYS A 121 -4.02 -0.94 36.24
CA LYS A 121 -3.76 -0.45 37.58
C LYS A 121 -4.21 1.01 37.74
N ALA A 122 -3.91 1.86 36.76
CA ALA A 122 -4.36 3.25 36.75
C ALA A 122 -5.89 3.40 36.63
N ALA A 123 -6.57 2.44 35.99
CA ALA A 123 -8.03 2.38 35.93
C ALA A 123 -8.70 1.90 37.24
N GLY A 124 -7.92 1.54 38.26
CA GLY A 124 -8.41 1.15 39.58
C GLY A 124 -8.65 -0.35 39.77
N ASN A 125 -8.17 -1.20 38.85
CA ASN A 125 -8.25 -2.65 39.00
C ASN A 125 -7.29 -3.17 40.09
N ARG A 126 -7.65 -4.28 40.72
CA ARG A 126 -6.71 -5.15 41.43
C ARG A 126 -5.97 -6.01 40.41
N VAL A 127 -4.67 -5.79 40.27
CA VAL A 127 -3.87 -6.39 39.20
C VAL A 127 -2.95 -7.47 39.76
N LEU A 128 -3.24 -8.72 39.41
CA LEU A 128 -2.44 -9.90 39.74
C LEU A 128 -1.61 -10.27 38.52
N SER A 129 -0.29 -10.38 38.67
CA SER A 129 0.60 -10.64 37.54
C SER A 129 1.28 -11.99 37.65
N VAL A 130 1.38 -12.68 36.52
CA VAL A 130 2.18 -13.90 36.38
C VAL A 130 3.18 -13.66 35.27
N ILE A 131 4.47 -13.71 35.58
CA ILE A 131 5.52 -13.69 34.54
C ILE A 131 6.18 -15.06 34.47
N ALA A 132 6.37 -15.58 33.26
CA ALA A 132 6.92 -16.90 33.02
C ALA A 132 8.07 -16.89 32.01
N GLY A 133 9.07 -17.75 32.21
CA GLY A 133 10.17 -17.98 31.27
C GLY A 133 10.64 -19.43 31.30
N ARG A 134 11.37 -19.90 30.27
CA ARG A 134 11.90 -21.28 30.31
C ARG A 134 12.97 -21.45 31.39
N ASN A 135 13.70 -20.37 31.67
CA ASN A 135 14.73 -20.26 32.69
C ASN A 135 14.79 -18.79 33.18
N LYS A 136 15.63 -18.52 34.18
CA LYS A 136 15.86 -17.20 34.76
C LYS A 136 16.18 -16.12 33.72
N ASP A 137 17.01 -16.43 32.72
CA ASP A 137 17.52 -15.46 31.74
C ASP A 137 16.43 -14.94 30.78
N LEU A 138 15.26 -15.59 30.76
CA LEU A 138 14.10 -15.18 29.96
C LEU A 138 13.03 -14.45 30.78
N VAL A 139 13.23 -14.29 32.09
CA VAL A 139 12.38 -13.45 32.94
C VAL A 139 12.87 -12.01 32.82
N ILE A 140 12.07 -11.14 32.22
CA ILE A 140 12.40 -9.74 31.98
C ILE A 140 11.43 -8.81 32.69
N MET A 141 11.87 -7.58 32.97
CA MET A 141 11.04 -6.48 33.50
C MET A 141 10.32 -6.80 34.82
N GLU A 142 10.93 -7.62 35.67
CA GLU A 142 10.35 -8.03 36.96
C GLU A 142 10.05 -6.82 37.85
N ASP A 143 11.00 -5.90 37.99
CA ASP A 143 10.87 -4.76 38.89
C ASP A 143 9.74 -3.82 38.44
N GLU A 144 9.64 -3.57 37.13
CA GLU A 144 8.60 -2.73 36.56
C GLU A 144 7.20 -3.35 36.69
N VAL A 145 7.10 -4.67 36.48
CA VAL A 145 5.85 -5.41 36.69
C VAL A 145 5.48 -5.41 38.16
N ARG A 146 6.40 -5.75 39.06
CA ARG A 146 6.16 -5.79 40.51
C ARG A 146 5.70 -4.44 41.05
N ALA A 147 6.30 -3.34 40.56
CA ALA A 147 5.91 -1.99 40.95
C ALA A 147 4.51 -1.58 40.45
N SER A 148 3.99 -2.25 39.41
CA SER A 148 2.72 -1.92 38.76
C SER A 148 1.59 -2.92 39.10
N SER A 149 1.85 -3.91 39.94
CA SER A 149 0.93 -4.99 40.29
C SER A 149 0.70 -5.08 41.80
N ASP A 150 -0.48 -5.56 42.21
CA ASP A 150 -0.79 -5.82 43.62
C ASP A 150 -0.11 -7.09 44.13
N GLU A 151 0.02 -8.09 43.25
CA GLU A 151 0.71 -9.34 43.54
C GLU A 151 1.40 -9.86 42.26
N LEU A 152 2.57 -10.49 42.42
CA LEU A 152 3.36 -11.03 41.31
C LEU A 152 3.84 -12.46 41.63
N ILE A 153 3.47 -13.40 40.77
CA ILE A 153 4.03 -14.75 40.72
C ILE A 153 5.03 -14.84 39.57
N ILE A 154 6.21 -15.39 39.87
CA ILE A 154 7.26 -15.65 38.87
C ILE A 154 7.37 -17.16 38.69
N MET A 155 7.33 -17.61 37.44
CA MET A 155 7.42 -19.02 37.10
C MET A 155 8.56 -19.31 36.13
N THR A 156 9.29 -20.40 36.35
CA THR A 156 10.23 -20.93 35.37
C THR A 156 10.00 -22.41 35.10
N ASP A 157 10.07 -22.81 33.82
CA ASP A 157 9.83 -24.21 33.43
C ASP A 157 10.83 -25.17 34.12
N ASP A 158 12.10 -24.75 34.23
CA ASP A 158 13.17 -25.53 34.84
C ASP A 158 13.27 -25.35 36.38
N GLY A 159 12.58 -24.36 36.96
CA GLY A 159 12.65 -24.01 38.38
C GLY A 159 13.90 -23.22 38.77
N SER A 160 14.64 -22.66 37.81
CA SER A 160 15.84 -21.86 38.03
C SER A 160 15.58 -20.54 38.77
N TYR A 161 14.35 -20.02 38.73
CA TYR A 161 13.96 -18.79 39.40
C TYR A 161 12.45 -18.72 39.68
N GLY A 162 12.06 -18.14 40.81
CA GLY A 162 10.68 -18.16 41.27
C GLY A 162 10.20 -19.58 41.57
N GLU A 163 9.02 -19.92 41.09
CA GLU A 163 8.44 -21.26 41.24
C GLU A 163 8.61 -22.10 39.97
N LYS A 164 8.77 -23.42 40.14
CA LYS A 164 8.81 -24.33 39.00
C LYS A 164 7.42 -24.53 38.41
N GLY A 165 7.25 -24.21 37.13
CA GLY A 165 5.99 -24.43 36.39
C GLY A 165 5.83 -23.50 35.20
N VAL A 166 4.71 -23.66 34.50
CA VAL A 166 4.30 -22.82 33.37
C VAL A 166 3.26 -21.79 33.83
N VAL A 167 3.07 -20.74 33.04
CA VAL A 167 2.19 -19.59 33.37
C VAL A 167 0.78 -19.99 33.84
N THR A 168 0.22 -21.09 33.30
CA THR A 168 -1.13 -21.56 33.65
C THR A 168 -1.24 -21.99 35.11
N VAL A 169 -0.17 -22.51 35.70
CA VAL A 169 -0.14 -22.87 37.13
C VAL A 169 -0.27 -21.62 38.00
N GLY A 170 0.40 -20.53 37.62
CA GLY A 170 0.31 -19.24 38.32
C GLY A 170 -1.08 -18.62 38.18
N ILE A 171 -1.69 -18.70 37.00
CA ILE A 171 -3.08 -18.26 36.79
C ILE A 171 -4.04 -19.04 37.69
N GLU A 172 -3.94 -20.37 37.71
CA GLU A 172 -4.80 -21.24 38.51
C GLU A 172 -4.65 -20.99 40.01
N LYS A 173 -3.43 -20.66 40.48
CA LYS A 173 -3.21 -20.24 41.87
C LYS A 173 -4.02 -19.00 42.24
N PHE A 174 -4.00 -17.95 41.41
CA PHE A 174 -4.78 -16.75 41.67
C PHE A 174 -6.28 -17.00 41.61
N ILE A 175 -6.75 -17.81 40.66
CA ILE A 175 -8.17 -18.22 40.58
C ILE A 175 -8.63 -18.93 41.86
N ASN A 176 -7.77 -19.76 42.46
CA ASN A 176 -8.06 -20.45 43.71
C ASN A 176 -7.90 -19.57 44.95
N GLN A 177 -7.17 -18.45 44.84
CA GLN A 177 -6.91 -17.51 45.93
C GLN A 177 -8.06 -16.52 46.11
N GLU A 178 -8.58 -15.95 45.03
CA GLU A 178 -9.63 -14.94 45.06
C GLU A 178 -10.47 -14.90 43.78
N HIS A 179 -11.57 -14.13 43.81
CA HIS A 179 -12.45 -13.93 42.65
C HIS A 179 -11.72 -13.14 41.56
N ILE A 180 -11.85 -13.60 40.31
CA ILE A 180 -11.23 -13.01 39.12
C ILE A 180 -12.31 -12.62 38.12
N ASP A 181 -12.23 -11.42 37.58
CA ASP A 181 -13.19 -10.89 36.61
C ASP A 181 -12.70 -11.07 35.16
N LYS A 182 -11.38 -10.94 34.92
CA LYS A 182 -10.81 -11.01 33.57
C LYS A 182 -9.35 -11.44 33.56
N VAL A 183 -8.94 -12.11 32.49
CA VAL A 183 -7.54 -12.49 32.26
C VAL A 183 -7.02 -11.86 30.97
N PHE A 184 -5.77 -11.41 31.00
CA PHE A 184 -4.99 -10.98 29.84
C PHE A 184 -3.77 -11.90 29.73
N ALA A 185 -3.53 -12.48 28.56
CA ALA A 185 -2.40 -13.39 28.35
C ALA A 185 -1.61 -13.00 27.10
N ILE A 186 -0.30 -12.75 27.25
CA ILE A 186 0.58 -12.35 26.14
C ILE A 186 1.91 -13.10 26.24
N GLY A 187 2.28 -13.77 25.15
CA GLY A 187 3.52 -14.53 25.09
C GLY A 187 3.52 -15.48 23.89
N PRO A 188 4.27 -16.60 23.96
CA PRO A 188 4.27 -17.60 22.91
C PRO A 188 2.84 -18.07 22.58
N PRO A 189 2.46 -18.26 21.30
CA PRO A 189 1.08 -18.60 20.94
C PRO A 189 0.57 -19.89 21.62
N ILE A 190 1.45 -20.87 21.84
CA ILE A 190 1.11 -22.09 22.59
C ILE A 190 0.76 -21.81 24.05
N MET A 191 1.45 -20.87 24.68
CA MET A 191 1.15 -20.43 26.04
C MET A 191 -0.23 -19.79 26.09
N MET A 192 -0.50 -18.85 25.18
CA MET A 192 -1.79 -18.15 25.12
C MET A 192 -2.96 -19.13 24.88
N LYS A 193 -2.81 -20.12 23.97
CA LYS A 193 -3.80 -21.20 23.78
C LYS A 193 -4.11 -21.92 25.09
N PHE A 194 -3.09 -22.32 25.85
CA PHE A 194 -3.30 -23.03 27.12
C PHE A 194 -3.86 -22.13 28.24
N CYS A 195 -3.53 -20.84 28.25
CA CYS A 195 -4.19 -19.87 29.12
C CYS A 195 -5.71 -19.85 28.85
N CYS A 196 -6.12 -19.73 27.59
CA CYS A 196 -7.53 -19.73 27.21
C CYS A 196 -8.25 -21.04 27.58
N LEU A 197 -7.62 -22.19 27.32
CA LEU A 197 -8.19 -23.50 27.68
C LEU A 197 -8.35 -23.68 29.20
N LEU A 198 -7.43 -23.10 29.99
CA LEU A 198 -7.55 -23.11 31.45
C LEU A 198 -8.71 -22.22 31.90
N THR A 199 -8.73 -20.96 31.48
CA THR A 199 -9.70 -19.97 31.95
C THR A 199 -11.13 -20.30 31.53
N GLN A 200 -11.32 -20.95 30.37
CA GLN A 200 -12.61 -21.50 29.95
C GLN A 200 -13.20 -22.50 30.95
N LYS A 201 -12.38 -23.32 31.63
CA LYS A 201 -12.85 -24.26 32.68
C LYS A 201 -13.47 -23.54 33.87
N TYR A 202 -13.06 -22.29 34.10
CA TYR A 202 -13.52 -21.42 35.17
C TYR A 202 -14.53 -20.36 34.69
N ASN A 203 -14.98 -20.45 33.43
CA ASN A 203 -15.89 -19.47 32.82
C ASN A 203 -15.36 -18.03 32.86
N LEU A 204 -14.04 -17.87 32.72
CA LEU A 204 -13.36 -16.57 32.69
C LEU A 204 -13.02 -16.17 31.25
N SER A 205 -13.25 -14.90 30.92
CA SER A 205 -12.83 -14.34 29.64
C SER A 205 -11.31 -14.13 29.61
N THR A 206 -10.69 -14.33 28.44
CA THR A 206 -9.25 -14.14 28.27
C THR A 206 -8.94 -13.41 26.98
N ASP A 207 -8.39 -12.22 27.12
CA ASP A 207 -7.90 -11.45 25.98
C ASP A 207 -6.44 -11.84 25.72
N VAL A 208 -6.13 -12.11 24.46
CA VAL A 208 -4.79 -12.49 23.98
C VAL A 208 -4.29 -11.48 22.96
N SER A 209 -3.02 -11.11 23.03
CA SER A 209 -2.40 -10.21 22.04
C SER A 209 -1.68 -11.03 20.98
N LEU A 210 -2.20 -11.01 19.76
CA LEU A 210 -1.70 -11.82 18.66
C LEU A 210 -0.60 -11.08 17.90
N ASN A 211 0.53 -11.76 17.66
CA ASN A 211 1.57 -11.30 16.76
C ASN A 211 1.61 -12.21 15.52
N THR A 212 1.02 -11.75 14.42
CA THR A 212 1.00 -12.46 13.14
C THR A 212 1.93 -11.80 12.13
N ILE A 213 2.14 -12.45 10.99
CA ILE A 213 2.93 -11.89 9.89
C ILE A 213 2.30 -10.58 9.40
N MET A 214 3.05 -9.48 9.43
CA MET A 214 2.62 -8.16 8.97
C MET A 214 3.61 -7.64 7.94
N VAL A 215 3.10 -6.94 6.91
CA VAL A 215 3.94 -6.27 5.90
C VAL A 215 3.78 -4.76 6.03
N ASP A 216 2.55 -4.24 5.93
CA ASP A 216 2.32 -2.79 6.07
C ASP A 216 2.06 -2.33 7.51
N GLY A 217 1.30 -3.11 8.30
CA GLY A 217 0.77 -2.73 9.61
C GLY A 217 -0.54 -1.92 9.58
N THR A 218 -1.11 -1.65 8.40
CA THR A 218 -2.30 -0.82 8.16
C THR A 218 -3.47 -1.59 7.54
N GLY A 219 -3.30 -2.89 7.32
CA GLY A 219 -4.34 -3.81 6.83
C GLY A 219 -4.38 -3.96 5.30
N MET A 220 -3.64 -3.15 4.55
CA MET A 220 -3.72 -3.08 3.09
C MET A 220 -3.24 -4.36 2.37
N CYS A 221 -2.31 -5.10 2.98
CA CYS A 221 -1.77 -6.35 2.46
C CYS A 221 -2.66 -7.54 2.79
N GLY A 222 -3.29 -7.55 3.97
CA GLY A 222 -4.04 -8.72 4.45
C GLY A 222 -3.18 -9.93 4.83
N ALA A 223 -1.87 -9.76 5.01
CA ALA A 223 -0.96 -10.83 5.45
C ALA A 223 -1.32 -11.33 6.86
N CYS A 224 -1.65 -10.38 7.75
CA CYS A 224 -1.92 -10.62 9.17
C CYS A 224 -3.26 -11.29 9.48
N ARG A 225 -4.01 -11.69 8.44
CA ARG A 225 -5.37 -12.19 8.59
C ARG A 225 -5.42 -13.51 9.34
N LEU A 226 -6.46 -13.66 10.17
CA LEU A 226 -6.80 -14.88 10.89
C LEU A 226 -8.31 -15.07 10.99
N THR A 227 -8.76 -16.32 11.10
CA THR A 227 -10.13 -16.63 11.51
C THR A 227 -10.31 -16.40 13.01
N ILE A 228 -11.20 -15.47 13.36
CA ILE A 228 -11.58 -15.16 14.75
C ILE A 228 -13.11 -15.07 14.81
N GLY A 229 -13.73 -15.93 15.63
CA GLY A 229 -15.18 -15.98 15.78
C GLY A 229 -15.90 -16.38 14.49
N GLY A 230 -15.26 -17.23 13.67
CA GLY A 230 -15.77 -17.67 12.37
C GLY A 230 -15.70 -16.61 11.26
N LYS A 231 -14.95 -15.51 11.47
CA LYS A 231 -14.77 -14.45 10.49
C LYS A 231 -13.29 -14.13 10.31
N THR A 232 -12.90 -13.82 9.08
CA THR A 232 -11.56 -13.29 8.80
C THR A 232 -11.42 -11.90 9.42
N LYS A 233 -10.40 -11.73 10.27
CA LYS A 233 -10.02 -10.49 10.95
C LYS A 233 -8.57 -10.15 10.63
N PHE A 234 -8.26 -8.86 10.58
CA PHE A 234 -6.92 -8.34 10.29
C PHE A 234 -6.26 -7.91 11.60
N VAL A 235 -5.31 -8.70 12.12
CA VAL A 235 -4.68 -8.45 13.44
C VAL A 235 -4.12 -7.03 13.58
N CYS A 236 -3.55 -6.45 12.52
CA CYS A 236 -2.95 -5.11 12.57
C CYS A 236 -3.93 -3.93 12.71
N ILE A 237 -5.21 -4.10 12.34
CA ILE A 237 -6.23 -3.01 12.40
C ILE A 237 -7.49 -3.38 13.19
N ASP A 238 -7.80 -4.66 13.33
CA ASP A 238 -8.87 -5.16 14.20
C ASP A 238 -8.33 -5.45 15.63
N GLY A 239 -7.05 -5.82 15.75
CA GLY A 239 -6.39 -6.20 17.00
C GLY A 239 -5.30 -5.21 17.44
N PRO A 240 -4.24 -5.63 18.16
CA PRO A 240 -3.77 -7.03 18.25
C PRO A 240 -4.46 -7.86 19.33
N GLU A 241 -5.24 -7.25 20.24
CA GLU A 241 -5.99 -7.98 21.27
C GLU A 241 -7.29 -8.58 20.75
N PHE A 242 -7.52 -9.86 21.04
CA PHE A 242 -8.74 -10.58 20.72
C PHE A 242 -9.18 -11.49 21.87
N ASP A 243 -10.45 -11.85 21.89
CA ASP A 243 -10.95 -12.94 22.74
C ASP A 243 -10.31 -14.26 22.29
N GLY A 244 -9.45 -14.82 23.15
CA GLY A 244 -8.68 -16.02 22.85
C GLY A 244 -9.52 -17.29 22.71
N ALA A 245 -10.78 -17.27 23.17
CA ALA A 245 -11.74 -18.36 22.93
C ALA A 245 -12.23 -18.40 21.47
N GLN A 246 -12.13 -17.28 20.76
CA GLN A 246 -12.62 -17.13 19.38
C GLN A 246 -11.52 -17.36 18.34
N VAL A 247 -10.26 -17.44 18.75
CA VAL A 247 -9.10 -17.59 17.85
C VAL A 247 -9.02 -19.02 17.32
N ASP A 248 -8.90 -19.16 16.00
CA ASP A 248 -8.48 -20.42 15.39
C ASP A 248 -6.97 -20.62 15.58
N TRP A 249 -6.61 -21.24 16.69
CA TRP A 249 -5.21 -21.48 17.05
C TRP A 249 -4.49 -22.39 16.07
N ASP A 250 -5.18 -23.36 15.46
CA ASP A 250 -4.56 -24.32 14.55
C ASP A 250 -4.23 -23.65 13.20
N GLU A 251 -5.12 -22.79 12.70
CA GLU A 251 -4.84 -21.89 11.58
C GLU A 251 -3.64 -20.97 11.90
N MET A 252 -3.64 -20.33 13.08
CA MET A 252 -2.57 -19.42 13.49
C MET A 252 -1.20 -20.11 13.51
N PHE A 253 -1.09 -21.30 14.11
CA PHE A 253 0.19 -22.04 14.15
C PHE A 253 0.72 -22.39 12.75
N LYS A 254 -0.17 -22.82 11.85
CA LYS A 254 0.19 -23.10 10.45
C LYS A 254 0.70 -21.83 9.78
N ARG A 255 -0.03 -20.72 9.88
CA ARG A 255 0.34 -19.45 9.25
C ARG A 255 1.65 -18.86 9.77
N MET A 256 1.94 -18.97 11.06
CA MET A 256 3.24 -18.58 11.61
C MET A 256 4.40 -19.46 11.10
N GLY A 257 4.10 -20.62 10.52
CA GLY A 257 5.07 -21.49 9.87
C GLY A 257 5.39 -21.12 8.42
N THR A 258 4.65 -20.19 7.79
CA THR A 258 4.66 -19.96 6.32
C THR A 258 6.07 -19.78 5.74
N PHE A 259 6.94 -19.05 6.44
CA PHE A 259 8.26 -18.65 5.93
C PHE A 259 9.43 -19.26 6.71
N LYS A 260 9.20 -20.21 7.62
CA LYS A 260 10.26 -20.75 8.48
C LYS A 260 11.40 -21.42 7.70
N ASP A 261 11.08 -22.09 6.60
CA ASP A 261 12.09 -22.74 5.76
C ASP A 261 12.93 -21.69 5.01
N VAL A 262 12.27 -20.67 4.43
CA VAL A 262 12.94 -19.53 3.77
C VAL A 262 13.84 -18.78 4.76
N GLU A 263 13.31 -18.44 5.93
CA GLU A 263 14.07 -17.72 6.97
C GLU A 263 15.28 -18.53 7.47
N ARG A 264 15.16 -19.87 7.56
CA ARG A 264 16.29 -20.74 7.91
C ARG A 264 17.38 -20.69 6.84
N GLU A 265 17.01 -20.79 5.57
CA GLU A 265 17.94 -20.72 4.43
C GLU A 265 18.66 -19.37 4.38
N GLU A 266 17.93 -18.25 4.51
CA GLU A 266 18.52 -16.90 4.47
C GLU A 266 19.46 -16.62 5.65
N MET A 267 19.18 -17.19 6.83
CA MET A 267 20.07 -17.09 7.99
C MET A 267 21.42 -17.80 7.79
N GLU A 268 21.50 -18.81 6.92
CA GLU A 268 22.77 -19.44 6.53
C GLU A 268 23.62 -18.51 5.65
N HIS A 269 22.99 -17.57 4.94
CA HIS A 269 23.63 -16.57 4.08
C HIS A 269 23.76 -15.17 4.73
N PHE A 270 23.71 -15.10 6.07
CA PHE A 270 23.71 -13.83 6.82
C PHE A 270 24.89 -12.89 6.48
N GLU A 271 26.09 -13.42 6.27
CA GLU A 271 27.27 -12.61 5.93
C GLU A 271 27.14 -11.94 4.56
N GLU A 272 26.44 -12.56 3.61
CA GLU A 272 26.18 -11.99 2.28
C GLU A 272 25.20 -10.83 2.37
N HIS A 273 24.21 -10.93 3.25
CA HIS A 273 23.27 -9.84 3.57
C HIS A 273 23.97 -8.62 4.17
N LEU A 274 24.97 -8.82 5.04
CA LEU A 274 25.76 -7.72 5.62
C LEU A 274 26.73 -7.05 4.63
N ALA A 275 27.17 -7.77 3.60
CA ALA A 275 28.19 -7.30 2.65
C ALA A 275 27.62 -6.38 1.55
N THR A 276 26.32 -6.10 1.55
CA THR A 276 25.69 -5.34 0.46
C THR A 276 25.78 -3.83 0.68
N VAL A 277 26.49 -3.19 -0.25
CA VAL A 277 26.64 -1.74 -0.39
C VAL A 277 25.80 -1.30 -1.58
N ASP A 278 25.09 -0.18 -1.41
CA ASP A 278 24.28 0.55 -2.40
C ASP A 278 24.56 0.19 -3.86
N ALA A 279 23.66 -0.57 -4.48
CA ALA A 279 23.51 -0.56 -5.93
C ALA A 279 22.87 0.77 -6.31
N GLY A 280 23.70 1.81 -6.44
CA GLY A 280 23.27 3.13 -6.88
C GLY A 280 22.45 3.02 -8.15
N LYS A 281 21.22 3.55 -8.11
CA LYS A 281 20.34 3.71 -9.28
C LYS A 281 21.16 4.37 -10.38
N LYS A 282 21.49 3.64 -11.46
CA LYS A 282 22.09 4.25 -12.65
C LYS A 282 21.06 5.23 -13.19
N LYS A 283 21.35 6.53 -13.10
CA LYS A 283 20.68 7.51 -13.94
C LYS A 283 20.98 7.12 -15.38
N GLU A 284 19.98 6.61 -16.08
CA GLU A 284 20.03 6.56 -17.54
C GLU A 284 20.11 7.99 -18.06
N THR A 285 21.32 8.42 -18.38
CA THR A 285 21.55 9.54 -19.27
C THR A 285 21.50 8.99 -20.69
N THR A 286 20.33 9.03 -21.32
CA THR A 286 20.29 8.92 -22.77
C THR A 286 20.72 10.27 -23.32
N ASP A 287 21.81 10.29 -24.08
CA ASP A 287 22.29 11.47 -24.81
C ASP A 287 21.29 11.84 -25.92
N VAL A 288 20.14 12.39 -25.53
CA VAL A 288 19.19 12.96 -26.48
C VAL A 288 19.77 14.29 -26.92
N ILE A 289 20.43 14.28 -28.07
CA ILE A 289 20.91 15.49 -28.73
C ILE A 289 19.68 16.21 -29.30
N MET A 290 19.40 17.41 -28.77
CA MET A 290 18.35 18.26 -29.29
C MET A 290 18.70 18.71 -30.70
N ASP A 291 17.80 18.42 -31.65
CA ASP A 291 17.97 18.77 -33.06
C ASP A 291 17.17 20.01 -33.48
N VAL A 292 16.33 20.52 -32.56
CA VAL A 292 15.56 21.75 -32.72
C VAL A 292 15.81 22.65 -31.52
N GLU A 293 16.09 23.93 -31.79
CA GLU A 293 16.23 24.94 -30.74
C GLU A 293 14.88 25.08 -29.99
N PRO A 294 14.86 24.96 -28.66
CA PRO A 294 13.62 25.02 -27.90
C PRO A 294 13.03 26.43 -27.94
N THR A 295 11.71 26.49 -28.11
CA THR A 295 10.99 27.77 -28.12
C THR A 295 10.80 28.34 -26.70
N ASP A 296 10.96 29.66 -26.57
CA ASP A 296 10.67 30.42 -25.34
C ASP A 296 9.19 30.81 -25.20
N ALA A 297 8.31 30.32 -26.07
CA ALA A 297 6.89 30.66 -26.10
C ALA A 297 6.21 30.44 -24.72
N SER A 298 5.32 31.38 -24.37
CA SER A 298 4.54 31.32 -23.14
C SER A 298 3.47 30.21 -23.21
N ILE A 299 2.94 29.79 -22.06
CA ILE A 299 1.91 28.74 -22.06
C ILE A 299 0.64 29.17 -22.80
N GLU A 300 0.31 30.47 -22.76
CA GLU A 300 -0.81 31.09 -23.47
C GLU A 300 -0.61 30.96 -24.98
N GLU A 301 0.58 31.26 -25.50
CA GLU A 301 0.89 31.12 -26.93
C GLU A 301 0.92 29.64 -27.36
N LEU A 302 1.50 28.76 -26.54
CA LEU A 302 1.60 27.32 -26.84
C LEU A 302 0.23 26.64 -26.88
N THR A 303 -0.76 27.17 -26.16
CA THR A 303 -2.10 26.61 -26.08
C THR A 303 -3.12 27.32 -26.96
N ASP A 304 -2.81 28.52 -27.47
CA ASP A 304 -3.69 29.23 -28.40
C ASP A 304 -3.82 28.46 -29.73
N ARG A 305 -5.07 28.18 -30.09
CA ARG A 305 -5.39 27.53 -31.36
C ARG A 305 -5.09 28.46 -32.55
N ASN A 306 -5.15 29.77 -32.35
CA ASN A 306 -4.99 30.78 -33.39
C ASN A 306 -3.57 31.36 -33.49
N ALA A 307 -2.62 30.84 -32.71
CA ALA A 307 -1.20 31.15 -32.88
C ALA A 307 -0.75 30.86 -34.32
N GLU A 308 0.13 31.69 -34.86
CA GLU A 308 0.43 31.71 -36.29
C GLU A 308 1.05 30.38 -36.76
N TRP A 309 2.02 29.86 -36.00
CA TRP A 309 2.64 28.55 -36.25
C TRP A 309 1.62 27.41 -36.34
N ARG A 310 0.52 27.49 -35.58
CA ARG A 310 -0.51 26.44 -35.53
C ARG A 310 -1.51 26.58 -36.68
N LYS A 311 -1.76 27.80 -37.16
CA LYS A 311 -2.51 28.04 -38.41
C LYS A 311 -1.74 27.51 -39.61
N GLU A 312 -0.45 27.83 -39.71
CA GLU A 312 0.44 27.34 -40.76
C GLU A 312 0.47 25.81 -40.79
N LEU A 313 0.60 25.18 -39.62
CA LEU A 313 0.60 23.71 -39.49
C LEU A 313 -0.74 23.07 -39.92
N ARG A 314 -1.87 23.72 -39.67
CA ARG A 314 -3.17 23.24 -40.20
C ARG A 314 -3.28 23.43 -41.71
N ALA A 315 -2.74 24.52 -42.25
CA ALA A 315 -2.75 24.81 -43.68
C ALA A 315 -1.83 23.88 -44.48
N SER A 316 -0.75 23.38 -43.87
CA SER A 316 0.25 22.54 -44.53
C SER A 316 -0.20 21.12 -44.87
N MET A 317 -1.27 20.61 -44.25
CA MET A 317 -1.78 19.26 -44.50
C MET A 317 -3.30 19.17 -44.32
N LYS A 318 -3.99 18.69 -45.36
CA LYS A 318 -5.46 18.58 -45.40
C LYS A 318 -5.94 17.44 -44.49
N ALA A 319 -7.17 17.55 -43.99
CA ALA A 319 -7.77 16.53 -43.11
C ALA A 319 -7.76 15.11 -43.73
N LYS A 320 -8.04 14.99 -45.04
CA LYS A 320 -8.02 13.71 -45.75
C LYS A 320 -6.63 13.06 -45.77
N GLU A 321 -5.57 13.86 -45.86
CA GLU A 321 -4.19 13.37 -45.83
C GLU A 321 -3.84 12.89 -44.41
N ARG A 322 -4.28 13.63 -43.38
CA ARG A 322 -4.08 13.25 -41.97
C ARG A 322 -4.80 11.95 -41.60
N THR A 323 -6.02 11.74 -42.09
CA THR A 323 -6.78 10.50 -41.84
C THR A 323 -6.25 9.29 -42.60
N ALA A 324 -5.48 9.49 -43.67
CA ALA A 324 -4.87 8.40 -44.43
C ALA A 324 -3.59 7.85 -43.78
N ILE A 325 -3.03 8.54 -42.77
CA ILE A 325 -1.85 8.07 -42.04
C ILE A 325 -2.28 6.95 -41.09
N GLU A 326 -1.64 5.79 -41.23
CA GLU A 326 -1.87 4.64 -40.36
C GLU A 326 -1.45 4.93 -38.92
N ARG A 327 -2.19 4.35 -37.96
CA ARG A 327 -1.86 4.47 -36.53
C ARG A 327 -0.53 3.77 -36.27
N VAL A 328 0.38 4.50 -35.64
CA VAL A 328 1.67 3.96 -35.19
C VAL A 328 1.44 2.89 -34.13
N LYS A 329 2.17 1.78 -34.25
CA LYS A 329 2.19 0.71 -33.26
C LYS A 329 3.30 0.99 -32.25
N MET A 330 3.01 0.80 -30.96
CA MET A 330 4.02 0.90 -29.90
C MET A 330 5.06 -0.21 -30.10
N PRO A 331 6.35 0.11 -30.15
CA PRO A 331 7.40 -0.89 -30.06
C PRO A 331 7.36 -1.58 -28.69
N GLU A 332 7.48 -2.90 -28.69
CA GLU A 332 7.38 -3.76 -27.51
C GLU A 332 8.60 -4.68 -27.44
N LEU A 333 9.02 -5.03 -26.23
CA LEU A 333 9.98 -6.13 -26.02
C LEU A 333 9.37 -7.46 -26.50
N ASP A 334 10.25 -8.36 -26.96
CA ASP A 334 9.85 -9.70 -27.38
C ASP A 334 9.12 -10.45 -26.24
N PRO A 335 7.98 -11.10 -26.49
CA PRO A 335 7.20 -11.77 -25.46
C PRO A 335 7.94 -12.85 -24.67
N LEU A 336 8.82 -13.63 -25.32
CA LEU A 336 9.57 -14.69 -24.64
C LEU A 336 10.65 -14.09 -23.75
N TYR A 337 11.35 -13.06 -24.24
CA TYR A 337 12.35 -12.34 -23.45
C TYR A 337 11.74 -11.61 -22.26
N ARG A 338 10.73 -10.74 -22.49
CA ARG A 338 10.16 -9.87 -21.46
C ARG A 338 9.47 -10.62 -20.32
N ALA A 339 9.08 -11.87 -20.58
CA ALA A 339 8.53 -12.77 -19.56
C ALA A 339 9.60 -13.27 -18.57
N THR A 340 10.89 -13.00 -18.80
CA THR A 340 12.01 -13.39 -17.93
C THR A 340 12.60 -12.23 -17.11
N THR A 341 12.17 -10.99 -17.39
CA THR A 341 12.73 -9.77 -16.79
C THR A 341 11.67 -9.06 -15.94
N ARG A 342 11.97 -8.81 -14.66
CA ARG A 342 11.01 -8.17 -13.73
C ARG A 342 10.89 -6.66 -13.90
N THR A 343 11.99 -5.99 -14.24
CA THR A 343 12.11 -4.53 -14.14
C THR A 343 12.06 -3.80 -15.49
N GLU A 344 12.27 -4.52 -16.60
CA GLU A 344 12.26 -3.89 -17.93
C GLU A 344 10.85 -3.56 -18.42
N GLU A 345 10.65 -2.30 -18.82
CA GLU A 345 9.37 -1.82 -19.34
C GLU A 345 9.03 -2.53 -20.67
N VAL A 346 7.85 -3.15 -20.75
CA VAL A 346 7.44 -3.91 -21.95
C VAL A 346 7.31 -3.02 -23.19
N ASN A 347 6.66 -1.87 -23.03
CA ASN A 347 6.55 -0.87 -24.08
C ASN A 347 7.82 -0.02 -24.06
N ILE A 348 8.59 0.03 -25.14
CA ILE A 348 9.88 0.75 -25.17
C ILE A 348 9.76 2.22 -25.64
N GLY A 349 8.55 2.66 -25.98
CA GLY A 349 8.28 4.05 -26.38
C GLY A 349 8.41 4.28 -27.89
N LEU A 350 7.93 5.44 -28.35
CA LEU A 350 8.01 5.83 -29.76
C LEU A 350 9.37 6.44 -30.07
N THR A 351 9.90 6.18 -31.27
CA THR A 351 10.98 7.03 -31.80
C THR A 351 10.45 8.41 -32.17
N LYS A 352 11.36 9.36 -32.39
CA LYS A 352 11.03 10.71 -32.85
C LYS A 352 10.21 10.71 -34.15
N GLU A 353 10.61 9.91 -35.13
CA GLU A 353 9.94 9.81 -36.43
C GLU A 353 8.53 9.23 -36.28
N MET A 354 8.38 8.22 -35.41
CA MET A 354 7.10 7.60 -35.09
C MET A 354 6.18 8.60 -34.39
N ALA A 355 6.67 9.34 -33.39
CA ALA A 355 5.90 10.37 -32.69
C ALA A 355 5.46 11.51 -33.62
N LEU A 356 6.35 11.99 -34.51
CA LEU A 356 6.02 12.97 -35.53
C LEU A 356 4.94 12.47 -36.49
N THR A 357 5.04 11.20 -36.91
CA THR A 357 4.07 10.58 -37.83
C THR A 357 2.70 10.45 -37.17
N GLU A 358 2.65 9.95 -35.93
CA GLU A 358 1.39 9.81 -35.19
C GLU A 358 0.77 11.18 -34.87
N ALA A 359 1.58 12.19 -34.53
CA ALA A 359 1.09 13.53 -34.23
C ALA A 359 0.39 14.19 -35.44
N LYS A 360 0.83 13.90 -36.67
CA LYS A 360 0.20 14.39 -37.91
C LYS A 360 -1.24 13.88 -38.08
N ARG A 361 -1.61 12.74 -37.48
CA ARG A 361 -2.99 12.20 -37.52
C ARG A 361 -4.00 13.08 -36.81
N CYS A 362 -3.57 13.90 -35.85
CA CYS A 362 -4.45 14.81 -35.12
C CYS A 362 -5.03 15.88 -36.06
N LEU A 363 -6.35 16.05 -36.05
CA LEU A 363 -7.05 17.02 -36.91
C LEU A 363 -7.11 18.44 -36.34
N ASP A 364 -6.58 18.67 -35.14
CA ASP A 364 -6.67 19.96 -34.44
C ASP A 364 -8.11 20.50 -34.30
N CYS A 365 -9.00 19.61 -33.85
CA CYS A 365 -10.43 19.86 -33.77
C CYS A 365 -10.75 21.17 -33.03
N PRO A 366 -11.60 22.06 -33.59
CA PRO A 366 -12.04 23.27 -32.89
C PRO A 366 -12.74 22.99 -31.56
N LYS A 367 -13.50 21.88 -31.49
CA LYS A 367 -14.13 21.36 -30.27
C LYS A 367 -13.51 19.98 -29.97
N PRO A 368 -12.43 19.93 -29.17
CA PRO A 368 -11.69 18.70 -28.96
C PRO A 368 -12.39 17.81 -27.92
N THR A 369 -13.27 16.92 -28.39
CA THR A 369 -13.98 15.92 -27.55
C THR A 369 -13.04 14.97 -26.80
N CYS A 370 -11.79 14.82 -27.28
CA CYS A 370 -10.75 14.07 -26.55
C CYS A 370 -10.42 14.70 -25.19
N MET A 371 -10.51 16.03 -25.05
CA MET A 371 -10.29 16.73 -23.78
C MET A 371 -11.43 16.47 -22.80
N GLU A 372 -12.68 16.41 -23.28
CA GLU A 372 -13.85 16.05 -22.49
C GLU A 372 -13.78 14.59 -21.99
N GLY A 373 -13.16 13.71 -22.79
CA GLY A 373 -12.92 12.32 -22.41
C GLY A 373 -11.77 12.11 -21.42
N CYS A 374 -10.97 13.15 -21.13
CA CYS A 374 -9.85 13.09 -20.19
C CYS A 374 -10.29 13.62 -18.82
N PRO A 375 -10.24 12.81 -17.75
CA PRO A 375 -10.68 13.25 -16.41
C PRO A 375 -9.93 14.45 -15.83
N VAL A 376 -8.68 14.69 -16.27
CA VAL A 376 -7.91 15.88 -15.89
C VAL A 376 -7.86 16.92 -17.02
N SER A 377 -8.67 16.76 -18.06
CA SER A 377 -8.83 17.73 -19.16
C SER A 377 -7.51 18.23 -19.77
N ILE A 378 -6.58 17.32 -20.05
CA ILE A 378 -5.31 17.63 -20.71
C ILE A 378 -5.58 18.40 -22.01
N ASN A 379 -4.77 19.42 -22.31
CA ASN A 379 -4.86 20.16 -23.57
C ASN A 379 -4.26 19.35 -24.74
N ILE A 380 -4.97 18.28 -25.12
CA ILE A 380 -4.51 17.24 -26.04
C ILE A 380 -4.06 17.79 -27.40
N PRO A 381 -4.88 18.61 -28.11
CA PRO A 381 -4.47 19.13 -29.40
C PRO A 381 -3.19 19.96 -29.32
N SER A 382 -3.02 20.77 -28.27
CA SER A 382 -1.91 21.71 -28.18
C SER A 382 -0.57 20.99 -27.97
N PHE A 383 -0.50 19.97 -27.10
CA PHE A 383 0.74 19.22 -26.94
C PHE A 383 1.05 18.39 -28.20
N ILE A 384 0.04 17.77 -28.82
CA ILE A 384 0.24 16.99 -30.06
C ILE A 384 0.75 17.88 -31.19
N LYS A 385 0.23 19.11 -31.35
CA LYS A 385 0.72 20.03 -32.38
C LYS A 385 2.12 20.55 -32.10
N ASN A 386 2.53 20.64 -30.85
CA ASN A 386 3.92 20.90 -30.50
C ASN A 386 4.83 19.73 -30.89
N ILE A 387 4.39 18.48 -30.71
CA ILE A 387 5.10 17.29 -31.22
C ILE A 387 5.20 17.35 -32.74
N GLU A 388 4.10 17.61 -33.46
CA GLU A 388 4.08 17.62 -34.93
C GLU A 388 5.08 18.62 -35.55
N ARG A 389 5.33 19.76 -34.89
CA ARG A 389 6.33 20.74 -35.32
C ARG A 389 7.75 20.52 -34.76
N GLY A 390 8.00 19.40 -34.07
CA GLY A 390 9.30 19.04 -33.49
C GLY A 390 9.64 19.72 -32.16
N GLN A 391 8.71 20.49 -31.57
CA GLN A 391 8.92 21.23 -30.32
C GLN A 391 8.50 20.38 -29.11
N PHE A 392 9.25 19.31 -28.82
CA PHE A 392 8.89 18.31 -27.82
C PHE A 392 8.91 18.83 -26.38
N LEU A 393 9.88 19.68 -26.02
CA LEU A 393 9.91 20.33 -24.70
C LEU A 393 8.70 21.26 -24.48
N ALA A 394 8.25 21.95 -25.54
CA ALA A 394 7.03 22.74 -25.47
C ALA A 394 5.78 21.84 -25.30
N ALA A 395 5.76 20.66 -25.91
CA ALA A 395 4.70 19.68 -25.69
C ALA A 395 4.66 19.22 -24.21
N ALA A 396 5.81 18.91 -23.63
CA ALA A 396 5.92 18.55 -22.21
C ALA A 396 5.47 19.69 -21.27
N LYS A 397 5.87 20.94 -21.57
CA LYS A 397 5.41 22.15 -20.87
C LYS A 397 3.88 22.29 -20.91
N VAL A 398 3.26 22.02 -22.06
CA VAL A 398 1.78 22.01 -22.19
C VAL A 398 1.14 20.91 -21.33
N LEU A 399 1.72 19.71 -21.30
CA LEU A 399 1.22 18.61 -20.47
C LEU A 399 1.26 18.96 -18.98
N LYS A 400 2.40 19.46 -18.49
CA LYS A 400 2.63 19.83 -17.08
C LYS A 400 1.78 20.99 -16.58
N ASN A 401 1.28 21.82 -17.49
CA ASN A 401 0.31 22.85 -17.13
C ASN A 401 -0.98 22.22 -16.58
N THR A 402 -1.42 21.10 -17.15
CA THR A 402 -2.70 20.44 -16.81
C THR A 402 -2.55 19.15 -16.01
N SER A 403 -1.43 18.44 -16.07
CA SER A 403 -1.23 17.16 -15.40
C SER A 403 -0.03 17.23 -14.47
N ALA A 404 -0.17 16.72 -13.26
CA ALA A 404 0.93 16.57 -12.31
C ALA A 404 1.81 15.34 -12.60
N LEU A 405 1.29 14.35 -13.34
CA LEU A 405 1.96 13.05 -13.57
C LEU A 405 1.84 12.60 -15.04
N PRO A 406 2.24 13.42 -16.04
CA PRO A 406 2.05 13.08 -17.45
C PRO A 406 2.79 11.79 -17.86
N ALA A 407 3.99 11.55 -17.34
CA ALA A 407 4.77 10.34 -17.67
C ALA A 407 4.09 9.05 -17.17
N VAL A 408 3.32 9.14 -16.08
CA VAL A 408 2.52 8.05 -15.51
C VAL A 408 1.25 7.85 -16.33
N CYS A 409 0.52 8.93 -16.64
CA CYS A 409 -0.76 8.88 -17.35
C CYS A 409 -0.64 8.24 -18.73
N GLY A 410 0.42 8.57 -19.49
CA GLY A 410 0.68 7.98 -20.80
C GLY A 410 0.86 6.46 -20.77
N ARG A 411 1.25 5.88 -19.62
CA ARG A 411 1.51 4.44 -19.44
C ARG A 411 0.30 3.66 -18.93
N VAL A 412 -0.41 4.19 -17.94
CA VAL A 412 -1.37 3.40 -17.15
C VAL A 412 -2.84 3.75 -17.41
N CYS A 413 -3.13 4.84 -18.13
CA CYS A 413 -4.51 5.19 -18.47
C CYS A 413 -5.15 4.13 -19.37
N PRO A 414 -6.41 3.72 -19.15
CA PRO A 414 -7.16 2.96 -20.14
C PRO A 414 -7.71 3.91 -21.22
N GLN A 415 -6.84 4.32 -22.14
CA GLN A 415 -7.17 5.34 -23.14
C GLN A 415 -8.38 4.94 -24.00
N GLU A 416 -8.56 3.64 -24.23
CA GLU A 416 -9.67 3.03 -24.97
C GLU A 416 -11.05 3.28 -24.32
N LYS A 417 -11.08 3.67 -23.04
CA LYS A 417 -12.29 4.06 -22.29
C LYS A 417 -12.35 5.57 -22.00
N GLN A 418 -11.39 6.35 -22.47
CA GLN A 418 -11.18 7.76 -22.07
C GLN A 418 -10.92 8.67 -23.28
N CYS A 419 -9.77 9.36 -23.33
CA CYS A 419 -9.47 10.37 -24.35
C CYS A 419 -9.53 9.81 -25.78
N GLU A 420 -9.02 8.60 -26.00
CA GLU A 420 -9.04 7.95 -27.32
C GLU A 420 -10.44 7.49 -27.70
N SER A 421 -11.26 7.04 -26.74
CA SER A 421 -12.67 6.68 -26.95
C SER A 421 -13.55 7.83 -27.45
N LYS A 422 -13.10 9.08 -27.24
CA LYS A 422 -13.79 10.30 -27.68
C LYS A 422 -13.14 10.94 -28.90
N CYS A 423 -12.14 10.32 -29.51
CA CYS A 423 -11.46 10.83 -30.69
C CYS A 423 -12.40 10.82 -31.91
N VAL A 424 -12.38 11.88 -32.72
CA VAL A 424 -13.23 12.00 -33.92
C VAL A 424 -12.92 10.94 -34.98
N HIS A 425 -11.70 10.37 -34.98
CA HIS A 425 -11.32 9.25 -35.85
C HIS A 425 -12.27 8.06 -35.74
N LEU A 426 -12.74 7.75 -34.53
CA LEU A 426 -13.68 6.64 -34.32
C LEU A 426 -15.03 6.87 -35.01
N LYS A 427 -15.47 8.13 -35.18
CA LYS A 427 -16.69 8.45 -35.96
C LYS A 427 -16.52 8.23 -37.45
N MET A 428 -15.27 8.14 -37.93
CA MET A 428 -14.91 7.85 -39.31
C MET A 428 -14.57 6.37 -39.53
N ASN A 429 -14.81 5.51 -38.53
CA ASN A 429 -14.40 4.10 -38.50
C ASN A 429 -12.88 3.89 -38.63
N GLU A 430 -12.08 4.88 -38.22
CA GLU A 430 -10.62 4.81 -38.19
C GLU A 430 -10.12 4.70 -36.75
N PRO A 431 -8.96 4.06 -36.49
CA PRO A 431 -8.36 4.02 -35.16
C PRO A 431 -8.10 5.42 -34.61
N ALA A 432 -8.37 5.62 -33.31
CA ALA A 432 -8.07 6.87 -32.63
C ALA A 432 -6.59 7.29 -32.80
N VAL A 433 -6.32 8.59 -32.66
CA VAL A 433 -4.95 9.09 -32.45
C VAL A 433 -4.41 8.46 -31.16
N ALA A 434 -3.20 7.93 -31.17
CA ALA A 434 -2.55 7.31 -30.01
C ALA A 434 -2.08 8.39 -29.02
N ILE A 435 -3.04 9.03 -28.36
CA ILE A 435 -2.83 10.15 -27.44
C ILE A 435 -1.94 9.72 -26.29
N GLY A 436 -2.15 8.53 -25.71
CA GLY A 436 -1.34 8.04 -24.60
C GLY A 436 0.13 7.85 -24.98
N TYR A 437 0.39 7.36 -26.20
CA TYR A 437 1.75 7.16 -26.69
C TYR A 437 2.48 8.48 -26.92
N LEU A 438 1.77 9.49 -27.45
CA LEU A 438 2.32 10.83 -27.64
C LEU A 438 2.55 11.57 -26.32
N GLU A 439 1.65 11.39 -25.34
CA GLU A 439 1.80 11.92 -23.98
C GLU A 439 3.06 11.34 -23.31
N ARG A 440 3.20 10.01 -23.36
CA ARG A 440 4.40 9.32 -22.89
C ARG A 440 5.66 9.84 -23.58
N PHE A 441 5.67 9.92 -24.91
CA PHE A 441 6.83 10.37 -25.67
C PHE A 441 7.30 11.77 -25.26
N ALA A 442 6.38 12.73 -25.13
CA ALA A 442 6.74 14.09 -24.74
C ALA A 442 7.33 14.15 -23.32
N ALA A 443 6.72 13.42 -22.37
CA ALA A 443 7.21 13.36 -20.99
C ALA A 443 8.57 12.65 -20.88
N ASP A 444 8.75 11.54 -21.60
CA ASP A 444 10.00 10.80 -21.64
C ASP A 444 11.13 11.64 -22.29
N TYR A 445 10.85 12.33 -23.39
CA TYR A 445 11.82 13.20 -24.07
C TYR A 445 12.33 14.32 -23.15
N GLU A 446 11.42 14.99 -22.44
CA GLU A 446 11.79 16.05 -21.49
C GLU A 446 12.72 15.51 -20.39
N ARG A 447 12.35 14.38 -19.76
CA ARG A 447 13.15 13.72 -18.73
C ARG A 447 14.55 13.36 -19.25
N GLN A 448 14.61 12.74 -20.42
CA GLN A 448 15.85 12.27 -21.04
C GLN A 448 16.76 13.39 -21.51
N SER A 449 16.20 14.51 -21.97
CA SER A 449 16.97 15.69 -22.40
C SER A 449 17.65 16.43 -21.25
N GLY A 450 17.25 16.16 -19.99
CA GLY A 450 17.68 16.93 -18.82
C GLY A 450 17.04 18.32 -18.69
N ASN A 451 16.29 18.78 -19.69
CA ASN A 451 15.64 20.10 -19.71
C ASN A 451 14.23 20.05 -19.11
N ILE A 452 14.16 19.69 -17.84
CA ILE A 452 12.89 19.54 -17.11
C ILE A 452 12.31 20.93 -16.79
N SER A 453 11.13 21.22 -17.33
CA SER A 453 10.36 22.41 -16.96
C SER A 453 9.62 22.18 -15.64
N VAL A 454 9.79 23.11 -14.70
CA VAL A 454 8.97 23.16 -13.48
C VAL A 454 7.89 24.23 -13.72
N PRO A 455 6.60 23.92 -13.51
CA PRO A 455 5.54 24.92 -13.62
C PRO A 455 5.82 26.15 -12.75
N LYS A 456 5.46 27.33 -13.27
CA LYS A 456 5.52 28.55 -12.47
C LYS A 456 4.49 28.47 -11.34
N CYS A 457 4.93 28.68 -10.11
CA CYS A 457 4.06 28.83 -8.94
C CYS A 457 3.75 30.32 -8.70
N ASP A 458 2.55 30.60 -8.21
CA ASP A 458 2.15 31.90 -7.68
C ASP A 458 2.92 32.24 -6.40
N GLU A 459 2.91 33.52 -6.02
CA GLU A 459 3.55 33.99 -4.79
C GLU A 459 2.98 33.29 -3.55
N PRO A 460 3.82 32.95 -2.55
CA PRO A 460 3.36 32.28 -1.33
C PRO A 460 2.25 33.06 -0.62
N ASN A 461 1.12 32.39 -0.37
CA ASN A 461 -0.03 32.99 0.32
C ASN A 461 -0.02 32.76 1.85
N GLY A 462 0.92 31.95 2.36
CA GLY A 462 1.10 31.66 3.79
C GLY A 462 0.08 30.67 4.39
N ILE A 463 -0.78 30.07 3.57
CA ILE A 463 -1.82 29.14 4.02
C ILE A 463 -1.30 27.70 3.93
N LYS A 464 -1.33 26.97 5.05
CA LYS A 464 -0.90 25.57 5.14
C LYS A 464 -2.01 24.59 4.78
N ILE A 465 -1.69 23.57 3.96
CA ILE A 465 -2.61 22.54 3.51
C ILE A 465 -2.03 21.14 3.75
N GLY A 466 -2.81 20.27 4.38
CA GLY A 466 -2.43 18.89 4.68
C GLY A 466 -3.02 17.94 3.65
N VAL A 467 -2.22 17.01 3.16
CA VAL A 467 -2.64 15.98 2.19
C VAL A 467 -2.38 14.61 2.81
N VAL A 468 -3.42 13.79 2.93
CA VAL A 468 -3.34 12.46 3.52
C VAL A 468 -3.25 11.42 2.40
N GLY A 469 -2.09 10.81 2.23
CA GLY A 469 -1.78 9.82 1.21
C GLY A 469 -1.07 10.41 -0.01
N SER A 470 -0.02 9.72 -0.46
CA SER A 470 0.82 10.12 -1.60
C SER A 470 0.48 9.40 -2.91
N GLY A 471 -0.73 8.84 -3.01
CA GLY A 471 -1.22 8.27 -4.26
C GLY A 471 -1.51 9.33 -5.34
N PRO A 472 -1.93 8.91 -6.55
CA PRO A 472 -2.16 9.81 -7.68
C PRO A 472 -3.09 11.00 -7.37
N SER A 473 -4.14 10.76 -6.58
CA SER A 473 -5.08 11.79 -6.12
C SER A 473 -4.38 12.86 -5.27
N GLY A 474 -3.63 12.44 -4.26
CA GLY A 474 -2.90 13.32 -3.34
C GLY A 474 -1.80 14.10 -4.04
N LEU A 475 -1.00 13.45 -4.90
CA LEU A 475 0.04 14.12 -5.69
C LEU A 475 -0.54 15.15 -6.65
N SER A 476 -1.66 14.83 -7.31
CA SER A 476 -2.33 15.77 -8.21
C SER A 476 -2.93 16.96 -7.48
N PHE A 477 -3.55 16.73 -6.32
CA PHE A 477 -4.05 17.81 -5.47
C PHE A 477 -2.90 18.70 -4.98
N ALA A 478 -1.81 18.09 -4.49
CA ALA A 478 -0.65 18.80 -3.96
C ALA A 478 0.01 19.69 -5.01
N GLY A 479 0.21 19.18 -6.22
CA GLY A 479 0.77 19.95 -7.34
C GLY A 479 -0.08 21.17 -7.71
N ASP A 480 -1.41 21.01 -7.81
CA ASP A 480 -2.30 22.11 -8.18
C ASP A 480 -2.43 23.15 -7.05
N MET A 481 -2.37 22.75 -5.78
CA MET A 481 -2.32 23.69 -4.64
C MET A 481 -0.98 24.43 -4.56
N ALA A 482 0.15 23.74 -4.78
CA ALA A 482 1.48 24.37 -4.78
C ALA A 482 1.62 25.42 -5.90
N LYS A 483 1.06 25.15 -7.10
CA LYS A 483 1.00 26.14 -8.19
C LYS A 483 0.31 27.44 -7.78
N LYS A 484 -0.63 27.39 -6.83
CA LYS A 484 -1.40 28.54 -6.32
C LYS A 484 -0.78 29.19 -5.06
N GLY A 485 0.47 28.87 -4.73
CA GLY A 485 1.23 29.49 -3.64
C GLY A 485 0.91 28.97 -2.23
N PHE A 486 0.21 27.84 -2.09
CA PHE A 486 -0.08 27.23 -0.77
C PHE A 486 1.14 26.45 -0.22
N ASP A 487 1.29 26.41 1.11
CA ASP A 487 2.29 25.56 1.79
C ASP A 487 1.71 24.15 1.99
N VAL A 488 2.07 23.23 1.08
CA VAL A 488 1.49 21.88 1.04
C VAL A 488 2.42 20.86 1.71
N THR A 489 1.86 20.08 2.64
CA THR A 489 2.54 18.93 3.26
C THR A 489 1.73 17.65 3.01
N VAL A 490 2.37 16.65 2.40
CA VAL A 490 1.82 15.32 2.12
C VAL A 490 2.31 14.34 3.19
N PHE A 491 1.37 13.69 3.86
CA PHE A 491 1.62 12.65 4.87
C PHE A 491 1.37 11.27 4.25
N GLU A 492 2.38 10.41 4.27
CA GLU A 492 2.33 9.05 3.73
C GLU A 492 2.54 8.02 4.85
N ALA A 493 1.72 6.97 4.84
CA ALA A 493 1.76 5.91 5.83
C ALA A 493 2.94 4.94 5.62
N LEU A 494 3.34 4.72 4.36
CA LEU A 494 4.48 3.89 4.02
C LEU A 494 5.79 4.70 4.01
N HIS A 495 6.90 3.99 3.86
CA HIS A 495 8.25 4.54 3.73
C HIS A 495 8.53 5.08 2.32
N GLU A 496 7.63 4.85 1.36
CA GLU A 496 7.77 5.24 -0.05
C GLU A 496 6.58 6.08 -0.53
N ILE A 497 6.89 7.15 -1.27
CA ILE A 497 5.90 8.06 -1.86
C ILE A 497 5.43 7.53 -3.23
N GLY A 498 4.12 7.55 -3.49
CA GLY A 498 3.52 7.23 -4.79
C GLY A 498 2.30 6.31 -4.71
N GLY A 499 2.04 5.70 -3.55
CA GLY A 499 0.94 4.76 -3.36
C GLY A 499 0.97 3.61 -4.37
N VAL A 500 -0.17 3.32 -5.00
CA VAL A 500 -0.31 2.21 -5.95
C VAL A 500 0.69 2.29 -7.12
N LEU A 501 1.22 3.48 -7.43
CA LEU A 501 2.21 3.66 -8.48
C LEU A 501 3.54 2.95 -8.18
N LYS A 502 3.86 2.72 -6.90
CA LYS A 502 5.07 2.00 -6.46
C LYS A 502 4.76 0.61 -5.92
N TYR A 503 3.83 0.49 -4.97
CA TYR A 503 3.57 -0.82 -4.33
C TYR A 503 2.71 -1.75 -5.19
N GLY A 504 1.93 -1.21 -6.13
CA GLY A 504 0.92 -1.97 -6.87
C GLY A 504 1.31 -2.24 -8.31
N ILE A 505 1.56 -1.18 -9.09
CA ILE A 505 1.89 -1.28 -10.50
C ILE A 505 3.35 -1.74 -10.66
N PRO A 506 3.63 -2.88 -11.32
CA PRO A 506 5.00 -3.37 -11.47
C PRO A 506 5.85 -2.51 -12.41
N GLU A 507 7.17 -2.58 -12.24
CA GLU A 507 8.14 -1.79 -13.02
C GLU A 507 8.07 -2.06 -14.54
N PHE A 508 7.76 -3.29 -14.95
CA PHE A 508 7.59 -3.64 -16.36
C PHE A 508 6.43 -2.89 -17.06
N ARG A 509 5.56 -2.20 -16.30
CA ARG A 509 4.52 -1.30 -16.81
C ARG A 509 4.77 0.16 -16.43
N LEU A 510 5.22 0.41 -15.21
CA LEU A 510 5.51 1.75 -14.71
C LEU A 510 6.82 1.73 -13.92
N PRO A 511 7.95 2.10 -14.53
CA PRO A 511 9.23 2.16 -13.84
C PRO A 511 9.20 3.14 -12.65
N ASN A 512 9.73 2.71 -11.50
CA ASN A 512 9.78 3.52 -10.28
C ASN A 512 10.55 4.83 -10.48
N ALA A 513 11.62 4.81 -11.29
CA ALA A 513 12.41 6.00 -11.62
C ALA A 513 11.59 7.11 -12.30
N ILE A 514 10.49 6.77 -12.97
CA ILE A 514 9.60 7.74 -13.61
C ILE A 514 8.73 8.41 -12.54
N VAL A 515 8.23 7.64 -11.59
CA VAL A 515 7.44 8.15 -10.46
C VAL A 515 8.32 9.06 -9.59
N ASP A 516 9.57 8.66 -9.33
CA ASP A 516 10.55 9.43 -8.58
C ASP A 516 10.77 10.83 -9.18
N VAL A 517 10.93 10.94 -10.50
CA VAL A 517 11.12 12.23 -11.18
C VAL A 517 9.90 13.15 -11.01
N GLU A 518 8.69 12.61 -11.05
CA GLU A 518 7.49 13.43 -10.85
C GLU A 518 7.35 13.91 -9.39
N ILE A 519 7.74 13.07 -8.42
CA ILE A 519 7.79 13.46 -7.01
C ILE A 519 8.86 14.54 -6.78
N GLU A 520 10.05 14.39 -7.37
CA GLU A 520 11.11 15.40 -7.32
C GLU A 520 10.64 16.75 -7.90
N ASN A 521 9.84 16.73 -8.97
CA ASN A 521 9.27 17.95 -9.55
C ASN A 521 8.29 18.63 -8.58
N LEU A 522 7.48 17.87 -7.85
CA LEU A 522 6.60 18.40 -6.79
C LEU A 522 7.42 18.98 -5.62
N GLN A 523 8.52 18.34 -5.23
CA GLN A 523 9.45 18.88 -4.22
C GLN A 523 10.09 20.19 -4.67
N LYS A 524 10.50 20.31 -5.94
CA LYS A 524 11.00 21.56 -6.54
C LYS A 524 9.94 22.67 -6.54
N MET A 525 8.67 22.32 -6.57
CA MET A 525 7.54 23.25 -6.42
C MET A 525 7.26 23.65 -4.96
N GLY A 526 7.98 23.07 -3.99
CA GLY A 526 7.84 23.37 -2.56
C GLY A 526 6.93 22.41 -1.79
N VAL A 527 6.43 21.33 -2.41
CA VAL A 527 5.64 20.31 -1.70
C VAL A 527 6.54 19.54 -0.74
N LYS A 528 6.12 19.46 0.52
CA LYS A 528 6.81 18.69 1.58
C LYS A 528 6.21 17.30 1.68
N PHE A 529 7.04 16.29 1.89
CA PHE A 529 6.62 14.90 2.08
C PHE A 529 7.09 14.41 3.45
N ILE A 530 6.20 13.73 4.18
CA ILE A 530 6.46 13.09 5.47
C ILE A 530 6.01 11.64 5.35
N THR A 531 6.97 10.71 5.28
CA THR A 531 6.72 9.26 5.28
C THR A 531 6.51 8.73 6.69
N ASP A 532 6.13 7.47 6.80
CA ASP A 532 5.96 6.74 8.08
C ASP A 532 5.02 7.46 9.06
N CYS A 533 4.07 8.22 8.52
CA CYS A 533 3.16 9.07 9.28
C CYS A 533 1.71 8.78 8.89
N ILE A 534 0.99 8.13 9.80
CA ILE A 534 -0.40 7.73 9.59
C ILE A 534 -1.30 8.79 10.20
N VAL A 535 -1.95 9.59 9.37
CA VAL A 535 -3.00 10.51 9.85
C VAL A 535 -4.16 9.69 10.41
N GLY A 536 -4.60 10.03 11.61
CA GLY A 536 -5.58 9.29 12.41
C GLY A 536 -4.97 8.32 13.42
N LYS A 537 -3.65 8.07 13.37
CA LYS A 537 -2.93 7.24 14.35
C LYS A 537 -1.69 7.95 14.88
N THR A 538 -0.69 8.19 14.03
CA THR A 538 0.55 8.93 14.37
C THR A 538 0.26 10.37 14.75
N ILE A 539 -0.58 11.02 13.96
CA ILE A 539 -1.01 12.41 14.11
C ILE A 539 -2.51 12.51 13.82
N SER A 540 -3.28 13.24 14.63
CA SER A 540 -4.70 13.43 14.37
C SER A 540 -4.96 14.62 13.42
N VAL A 541 -6.14 14.67 12.79
CA VAL A 541 -6.55 15.86 12.03
C VAL A 541 -6.60 17.10 12.93
N LYS A 542 -7.00 16.94 14.19
CA LYS A 542 -6.98 18.02 15.18
C LYS A 542 -5.57 18.53 15.46
N ASP A 543 -4.57 17.65 15.59
CA ASP A 543 -3.17 18.08 15.74
C ASP A 543 -2.69 18.89 14.52
N LEU A 544 -3.15 18.55 13.31
CA LEU A 544 -2.85 19.32 12.10
C LEU A 544 -3.52 20.70 12.14
N GLU A 545 -4.78 20.79 12.55
CA GLU A 545 -5.47 22.08 12.74
C GLU A 545 -4.74 22.96 13.75
N GLU A 546 -4.29 22.39 14.88
CA GLU A 546 -3.49 23.06 15.91
C GLU A 546 -2.13 23.54 15.38
N GLN A 547 -1.53 22.82 14.41
CA GLN A 547 -0.31 23.23 13.71
C GLN A 547 -0.53 24.31 12.63
N GLY A 548 -1.78 24.76 12.46
CA GLY A 548 -2.18 25.85 11.58
C GLY A 548 -2.58 25.44 10.18
N PHE A 549 -2.78 24.14 9.91
CA PHE A 549 -3.35 23.68 8.64
C PHE A 549 -4.79 24.19 8.49
N LYS A 550 -5.11 24.80 7.34
CA LYS A 550 -6.41 25.44 7.06
C LYS A 550 -7.34 24.60 6.18
N GLY A 551 -6.83 23.51 5.63
CA GLY A 551 -7.59 22.57 4.83
C GLY A 551 -6.87 21.23 4.75
N ILE A 552 -7.64 20.15 4.73
CA ILE A 552 -7.14 18.78 4.64
C ILE A 552 -7.73 18.10 3.41
N PHE A 553 -6.89 17.46 2.61
CA PHE A 553 -7.32 16.60 1.51
C PHE A 553 -7.03 15.14 1.84
N VAL A 554 -8.07 14.29 1.79
CA VAL A 554 -7.96 12.85 2.04
C VAL A 554 -7.91 12.09 0.71
N GLY A 555 -6.73 11.57 0.39
CA GLY A 555 -6.42 10.76 -0.80
C GLY A 555 -5.87 9.37 -0.44
N SER A 556 -6.26 8.80 0.70
CA SER A 556 -5.72 7.55 1.26
C SER A 556 -6.05 6.27 0.48
N GLY A 557 -6.88 6.38 -0.57
CA GLY A 557 -7.23 5.28 -1.47
C GLY A 557 -8.12 4.18 -0.85
N ALA A 558 -8.23 3.06 -1.57
CA ALA A 558 -8.93 1.85 -1.16
C ALA A 558 -7.94 0.70 -1.07
N GLY A 559 -7.21 0.62 0.04
CA GLY A 559 -6.13 -0.36 0.20
C GLY A 559 -6.54 -1.70 0.80
N LEU A 560 -7.72 -1.84 1.41
CA LEU A 560 -8.11 -3.05 2.15
C LEU A 560 -8.51 -4.18 1.18
N PRO A 561 -7.87 -5.35 1.18
CA PRO A 561 -8.16 -6.41 0.22
C PRO A 561 -9.48 -7.10 0.57
N ASN A 562 -10.27 -7.42 -0.46
CA ASN A 562 -11.45 -8.25 -0.31
C ASN A 562 -11.09 -9.73 -0.50
N PHE A 563 -11.72 -10.56 0.31
CA PHE A 563 -11.66 -12.02 0.23
C PHE A 563 -13.06 -12.58 -0.09
N MET A 564 -13.13 -13.78 -0.63
CA MET A 564 -14.37 -14.42 -1.06
C MET A 564 -15.13 -15.07 0.10
N ASN A 565 -14.46 -15.34 1.23
CA ASN A 565 -14.96 -16.06 2.39
C ASN A 565 -15.39 -17.49 2.04
N ILE A 566 -14.51 -18.22 1.37
CA ILE A 566 -14.72 -19.62 0.99
C ILE A 566 -13.85 -20.57 1.82
N PRO A 567 -14.23 -21.85 1.95
CA PRO A 567 -13.42 -22.83 2.68
C PRO A 567 -11.97 -22.88 2.16
N GLY A 568 -11.02 -22.91 3.09
CA GLY A 568 -9.59 -23.01 2.80
C GLY A 568 -8.88 -21.70 2.45
N GLU A 569 -9.56 -20.54 2.42
CA GLU A 569 -8.97 -19.25 1.97
C GLU A 569 -7.80 -18.72 2.83
N ASN A 570 -7.62 -19.26 4.04
CA ASN A 570 -6.49 -18.94 4.92
C ASN A 570 -5.34 -19.97 4.87
N ALA A 571 -5.41 -20.96 3.97
CA ALA A 571 -4.33 -21.92 3.74
C ALA A 571 -3.00 -21.21 3.36
N LEU A 572 -1.88 -21.88 3.61
CA LEU A 572 -0.56 -21.33 3.29
C LEU A 572 -0.43 -21.17 1.76
N ASN A 573 0.37 -20.19 1.34
CA ASN A 573 0.55 -19.76 -0.05
C ASN A 573 -0.72 -19.21 -0.74
N ILE A 574 -1.78 -18.93 0.01
CA ILE A 574 -2.87 -18.07 -0.46
C ILE A 574 -2.61 -16.64 0.01
N MET A 575 -2.52 -15.70 -0.93
CA MET A 575 -2.19 -14.29 -0.67
C MET A 575 -3.22 -13.39 -1.34
N SER A 576 -3.45 -12.20 -0.77
CA SER A 576 -4.10 -11.16 -1.57
C SER A 576 -3.11 -10.65 -2.64
N SER A 577 -3.61 -10.14 -3.76
CA SER A 577 -2.73 -9.43 -4.72
C SER A 577 -2.00 -8.26 -4.06
N ASN A 578 -2.60 -7.61 -3.07
CA ASN A 578 -1.95 -6.50 -2.38
C ASN A 578 -0.73 -7.00 -1.61
N GLU A 579 -0.83 -8.12 -0.88
CA GLU A 579 0.31 -8.73 -0.20
C GLU A 579 1.39 -9.13 -1.20
N TYR A 580 1.01 -9.86 -2.25
CA TYR A 580 1.94 -10.37 -3.25
C TYR A 580 2.71 -9.25 -3.94
N LEU A 581 2.00 -8.25 -4.47
CA LEU A 581 2.60 -7.11 -5.18
C LEU A 581 3.37 -6.19 -4.23
N THR A 582 2.93 -6.01 -2.98
CA THR A 582 3.70 -5.23 -1.99
C THR A 582 5.03 -5.92 -1.67
N ARG A 583 5.03 -7.24 -1.47
CA ARG A 583 6.28 -8.00 -1.26
C ARG A 583 7.22 -7.87 -2.47
N VAL A 584 6.72 -8.04 -3.69
CA VAL A 584 7.57 -8.06 -4.89
C VAL A 584 7.99 -6.67 -5.36
N ASN A 585 7.10 -5.68 -5.34
CA ASN A 585 7.36 -4.35 -5.91
C ASN A 585 7.92 -3.37 -4.87
N LEU A 586 7.36 -3.34 -3.66
CA LEU A 586 7.78 -2.38 -2.63
C LEU A 586 8.96 -2.92 -1.81
N MET A 587 8.88 -4.19 -1.41
CA MET A 587 9.89 -4.80 -0.55
C MET A 587 10.97 -5.59 -1.31
N ASP A 588 10.86 -5.64 -2.63
CA ASP A 588 11.79 -6.35 -3.51
C ASP A 588 12.05 -7.83 -3.12
N ALA A 589 11.06 -8.52 -2.57
CA ALA A 589 11.19 -9.86 -1.97
C ALA A 589 11.66 -10.97 -2.94
N ALA A 590 11.65 -10.70 -4.26
CA ALA A 590 12.18 -11.62 -5.26
C ALA A 590 13.70 -11.45 -5.51
N ASN A 591 14.33 -10.45 -4.88
CA ASN A 591 15.76 -10.22 -4.90
C ASN A 591 16.42 -11.00 -3.75
N PRO A 592 17.44 -11.83 -4.01
CA PRO A 592 18.16 -12.57 -2.97
C PRO A 592 18.81 -11.70 -1.87
N HIS A 593 18.98 -10.40 -2.13
CA HIS A 593 19.54 -9.46 -1.15
C HIS A 593 18.48 -8.74 -0.32
N SER A 594 17.19 -9.01 -0.53
CA SER A 594 16.10 -8.50 0.31
C SER A 594 15.83 -9.48 1.45
N ASP A 595 15.66 -8.97 2.66
CA ASP A 595 15.31 -9.77 3.84
C ASP A 595 13.83 -10.18 3.81
N THR A 596 13.01 -9.56 2.95
CA THR A 596 11.56 -9.81 2.95
C THR A 596 11.25 -11.17 2.34
N PRO A 597 10.64 -12.11 3.08
CA PRO A 597 10.43 -13.45 2.56
C PRO A 597 9.26 -13.50 1.58
N ILE A 598 9.34 -14.39 0.59
CA ILE A 598 8.24 -14.78 -0.29
C ILE A 598 8.39 -16.24 -0.72
N ASN A 599 7.29 -17.00 -0.73
CA ASN A 599 7.27 -18.34 -1.31
C ASN A 599 7.00 -18.23 -2.81
N LEU A 600 7.92 -18.69 -3.65
CA LEU A 600 7.76 -18.70 -5.10
C LEU A 600 6.94 -19.92 -5.54
N GLY A 601 5.75 -19.69 -6.09
CA GLY A 601 4.89 -20.75 -6.64
C GLY A 601 5.37 -21.25 -8.00
N LYS A 602 5.15 -22.54 -8.30
CA LYS A 602 5.42 -23.12 -9.63
C LYS A 602 4.14 -23.23 -10.44
N LYS A 603 2.99 -23.50 -9.81
CA LYS A 603 1.66 -23.54 -10.41
C LYS A 603 0.76 -22.51 -9.71
N VAL A 604 0.71 -21.31 -10.27
CA VAL A 604 0.05 -20.15 -9.65
C VAL A 604 -1.34 -19.95 -10.24
N VAL A 605 -2.36 -19.88 -9.38
CA VAL A 605 -3.70 -19.44 -9.77
C VAL A 605 -3.92 -18.00 -9.32
N VAL A 606 -4.32 -17.13 -10.25
CA VAL A 606 -4.69 -15.74 -9.94
C VAL A 606 -6.19 -15.56 -10.13
N VAL A 607 -6.90 -15.15 -9.08
CA VAL A 607 -8.36 -15.02 -9.08
C VAL A 607 -8.76 -13.57 -9.32
N GLY A 608 -9.26 -13.25 -10.52
CA GLY A 608 -9.71 -11.90 -10.84
C GLY A 608 -9.69 -11.60 -12.34
N GLY A 609 -9.98 -10.35 -12.70
CA GLY A 609 -9.92 -9.89 -14.11
C GLY A 609 -9.62 -8.39 -14.27
N GLY A 610 -9.22 -7.72 -13.18
CA GLY A 610 -8.79 -6.31 -13.24
C GLY A 610 -7.30 -6.18 -13.57
N ASN A 611 -6.82 -4.93 -13.65
CA ASN A 611 -5.39 -4.66 -13.82
C ASN A 611 -4.56 -5.30 -12.71
N THR A 612 -5.02 -5.26 -11.45
CA THR A 612 -4.37 -5.95 -10.33
C THR A 612 -4.17 -7.45 -10.56
N ALA A 613 -5.13 -8.12 -11.22
CA ALA A 613 -5.02 -9.52 -11.57
C ALA A 613 -4.00 -9.73 -12.70
N MET A 614 -4.02 -8.88 -13.75
CA MET A 614 -3.03 -8.93 -14.83
C MET A 614 -1.60 -8.70 -14.29
N ASP A 615 -1.44 -7.70 -13.42
CA ASP A 615 -0.17 -7.34 -12.80
C ASP A 615 0.36 -8.52 -11.95
N SER A 616 -0.52 -9.17 -11.19
CA SER A 616 -0.18 -10.38 -10.41
C SER A 616 0.22 -11.55 -11.31
N CYS A 617 -0.55 -11.84 -12.37
CA CYS A 617 -0.24 -12.93 -13.30
C CYS A 617 1.12 -12.74 -13.96
N ARG A 618 1.37 -11.53 -14.48
CA ARG A 618 2.57 -11.19 -15.24
C ARG A 618 3.81 -11.12 -14.35
N THR A 619 3.63 -10.74 -13.08
CA THR A 619 4.68 -10.82 -12.06
C THR A 619 5.01 -12.27 -11.74
N ALA A 620 4.00 -13.12 -11.44
CA ALA A 620 4.22 -14.53 -11.17
C ALA A 620 4.90 -15.26 -12.33
N LYS A 621 4.53 -14.92 -13.58
CA LYS A 621 5.16 -15.47 -14.78
C LYS A 621 6.66 -15.14 -14.84
N ARG A 622 7.04 -13.90 -14.51
CA ARG A 622 8.42 -13.42 -14.45
C ARG A 622 9.24 -14.05 -13.32
N LEU A 623 8.57 -14.53 -12.28
CA LEU A 623 9.19 -15.31 -11.22
C LEU A 623 9.26 -16.81 -11.53
N GLY A 624 8.95 -17.22 -12.78
CA GLY A 624 9.14 -18.58 -13.28
C GLY A 624 7.92 -19.50 -13.14
N ALA A 625 6.75 -18.99 -12.74
CA ALA A 625 5.57 -19.80 -12.56
C ALA A 625 4.86 -20.16 -13.89
N ASP A 626 4.19 -21.32 -13.90
CA ASP A 626 3.06 -21.59 -14.78
C ASP A 626 1.81 -20.94 -14.18
N VAL A 627 1.18 -20.03 -14.92
CA VAL A 627 0.17 -19.10 -14.37
C VAL A 627 -1.17 -19.32 -15.05
N THR A 628 -2.20 -19.50 -14.23
CA THR A 628 -3.60 -19.57 -14.68
C THR A 628 -4.43 -18.46 -14.04
N LEU A 629 -4.98 -17.59 -14.87
CA LEU A 629 -5.98 -16.61 -14.46
C LEU A 629 -7.35 -17.27 -14.37
N VAL A 630 -8.02 -17.21 -13.22
CA VAL A 630 -9.40 -17.64 -13.03
C VAL A 630 -10.31 -16.41 -12.97
N TYR A 631 -11.26 -16.31 -13.90
CA TYR A 631 -12.21 -15.21 -13.96
C TYR A 631 -13.64 -15.67 -14.13
N ARG A 632 -14.53 -15.21 -13.25
CA ARG A 632 -15.94 -15.65 -13.22
C ARG A 632 -16.80 -15.21 -14.40
N ARG A 633 -16.33 -14.31 -15.27
CA ARG A 633 -17.05 -13.84 -16.48
C ARG A 633 -16.24 -14.16 -17.74
N SER A 634 -16.73 -13.76 -18.91
CA SER A 634 -15.96 -13.90 -20.14
C SER A 634 -14.91 -12.79 -20.27
N GLU A 635 -14.00 -12.96 -21.22
CA GLU A 635 -12.99 -11.96 -21.55
C GLU A 635 -13.61 -10.60 -21.95
N ALA A 636 -14.77 -10.58 -22.59
CA ALA A 636 -15.44 -9.34 -23.00
C ALA A 636 -15.87 -8.47 -21.81
N GLU A 637 -16.16 -9.07 -20.65
CA GLU A 637 -16.50 -8.34 -19.43
C GLU A 637 -15.29 -7.97 -18.56
N MET A 638 -14.08 -8.35 -18.99
CA MET A 638 -12.85 -8.15 -18.23
C MET A 638 -12.58 -6.64 -18.05
N PRO A 639 -12.46 -6.15 -16.80
CA PRO A 639 -12.28 -4.72 -16.57
C PRO A 639 -10.84 -4.22 -16.84
N ALA A 640 -9.86 -5.12 -16.92
CA ALA A 640 -8.47 -4.79 -17.23
C ALA A 640 -8.33 -3.99 -18.54
N ARG A 641 -7.22 -3.25 -18.65
CA ARG A 641 -6.84 -2.51 -19.85
C ARG A 641 -6.49 -3.51 -20.96
N LEU A 642 -6.99 -3.27 -22.17
CA LEU A 642 -6.89 -4.25 -23.27
C LEU A 642 -5.45 -4.59 -23.63
N GLU A 643 -4.55 -3.61 -23.58
CA GLU A 643 -3.11 -3.80 -23.83
C GLU A 643 -2.48 -4.78 -22.82
N GLU A 644 -2.89 -4.72 -21.55
CA GLU A 644 -2.35 -5.61 -20.51
C GLU A 644 -2.87 -7.05 -20.67
N VAL A 645 -4.12 -7.21 -21.11
CA VAL A 645 -4.69 -8.53 -21.43
C VAL A 645 -3.98 -9.15 -22.63
N LYS A 646 -3.71 -8.35 -23.67
CA LYS A 646 -2.89 -8.76 -24.83
C LYS A 646 -1.50 -9.20 -24.36
N HIS A 647 -0.80 -8.37 -23.57
CA HIS A 647 0.55 -8.68 -23.12
C HIS A 647 0.60 -9.95 -22.27
N ALA A 648 -0.38 -10.15 -21.38
CA ALA A 648 -0.48 -11.35 -20.56
C ALA A 648 -0.62 -12.63 -21.40
N LYS A 649 -1.43 -12.59 -22.47
CA LYS A 649 -1.58 -13.72 -23.40
C LYS A 649 -0.31 -14.02 -24.18
N GLU A 650 0.36 -12.98 -24.68
CA GLU A 650 1.63 -13.12 -25.40
C GLU A 650 2.74 -13.69 -24.51
N GLU A 651 2.71 -13.37 -23.22
CA GLU A 651 3.62 -13.92 -22.20
C GLU A 651 3.26 -15.36 -21.78
N GLY A 652 2.21 -15.96 -22.36
CA GLY A 652 1.83 -17.36 -22.15
C GLY A 652 1.06 -17.63 -20.85
N ILE A 653 0.32 -16.64 -20.33
CA ILE A 653 -0.60 -16.85 -19.20
C ILE A 653 -1.85 -17.58 -19.68
N ASN A 654 -2.30 -18.60 -18.94
CA ASN A 654 -3.51 -19.34 -19.24
C ASN A 654 -4.75 -18.58 -18.75
N PHE A 655 -5.78 -18.44 -19.58
CA PHE A 655 -7.02 -17.73 -19.24
C PHE A 655 -8.16 -18.71 -19.04
N PHE A 656 -8.61 -18.82 -17.80
CA PHE A 656 -9.68 -19.70 -17.37
C PHE A 656 -10.92 -18.87 -16.99
N THR A 657 -11.60 -18.39 -18.03
CA THR A 657 -12.82 -17.58 -17.92
C THR A 657 -14.05 -18.43 -17.63
N LEU A 658 -15.14 -17.81 -17.14
CA LEU A 658 -16.36 -18.49 -16.71
C LEU A 658 -16.12 -19.54 -15.61
N HIS A 659 -15.20 -19.23 -14.69
CA HIS A 659 -14.94 -20.07 -13.53
C HIS A 659 -14.77 -19.22 -12.28
N ASN A 660 -15.25 -19.71 -11.15
CA ASN A 660 -15.16 -19.01 -9.87
C ASN A 660 -14.71 -19.98 -8.77
N PRO A 661 -13.75 -19.63 -7.91
CA PRO A 661 -13.39 -20.50 -6.79
C PRO A 661 -14.56 -20.77 -5.86
N LYS A 662 -14.70 -22.03 -5.48
CA LYS A 662 -15.68 -22.56 -4.53
C LYS A 662 -15.05 -22.92 -3.20
N GLU A 663 -13.88 -23.57 -3.24
CA GLU A 663 -13.07 -23.90 -2.07
C GLU A 663 -11.60 -24.13 -2.46
N TYR A 664 -10.71 -24.03 -1.48
CA TYR A 664 -9.30 -24.36 -1.61
C TYR A 664 -8.99 -25.61 -0.81
N GLU A 665 -8.28 -26.55 -1.45
CA GLU A 665 -7.79 -27.75 -0.79
C GLU A 665 -6.35 -27.54 -0.31
N ALA A 666 -6.11 -27.89 0.95
CA ALA A 666 -4.77 -27.87 1.54
C ALA A 666 -4.13 -29.27 1.58
N ASP A 667 -2.81 -29.31 1.62
CA ASP A 667 -2.01 -30.50 1.92
C ASP A 667 -1.89 -30.74 3.44
N ASP A 668 -1.13 -31.77 3.82
CA ASP A 668 -0.91 -32.15 5.23
C ASP A 668 -0.15 -31.08 6.04
N LYS A 669 0.61 -30.21 5.35
CA LYS A 669 1.31 -29.06 5.95
C LYS A 669 0.43 -27.81 6.04
N GLY A 670 -0.77 -27.85 5.45
CA GLY A 670 -1.72 -26.74 5.40
C GLY A 670 -1.50 -25.76 4.24
N ALA A 671 -0.61 -26.07 3.29
CA ALA A 671 -0.41 -25.27 2.08
C ALA A 671 -1.43 -25.65 1.01
N VAL A 672 -1.83 -24.68 0.19
CA VAL A 672 -2.75 -24.95 -0.93
C VAL A 672 -2.11 -25.95 -1.90
N LYS A 673 -2.89 -26.96 -2.31
CA LYS A 673 -2.51 -27.95 -3.34
C LYS A 673 -3.44 -27.95 -4.54
N ALA A 674 -4.66 -27.45 -4.38
CA ALA A 674 -5.65 -27.36 -5.43
C ALA A 674 -6.72 -26.31 -5.13
N VAL A 675 -7.38 -25.83 -6.20
CA VAL A 675 -8.57 -25.00 -6.13
C VAL A 675 -9.73 -25.72 -6.83
N VAL A 676 -10.87 -25.81 -6.15
CA VAL A 676 -12.12 -26.28 -6.73
C VAL A 676 -12.88 -25.07 -7.28
N LEU A 677 -13.24 -25.14 -8.55
CA LEU A 677 -13.88 -24.07 -9.30
C LEU A 677 -15.31 -24.47 -9.66
N ASP A 678 -16.27 -23.59 -9.40
CA ASP A 678 -17.58 -23.64 -10.05
C ASP A 678 -17.43 -23.24 -11.53
N VAL A 679 -18.06 -24.02 -12.41
CA VAL A 679 -18.26 -23.64 -13.80
C VAL A 679 -19.41 -22.62 -13.86
N MET A 680 -19.18 -21.53 -14.58
CA MET A 680 -20.11 -20.41 -14.67
C MET A 680 -20.72 -20.29 -16.06
N LYS A 681 -21.89 -19.67 -16.14
CA LYS A 681 -22.49 -19.16 -17.38
C LYS A 681 -22.84 -17.69 -17.21
N LEU A 682 -22.99 -16.97 -18.31
CA LEU A 682 -23.42 -15.57 -18.29
C LEU A 682 -24.95 -15.48 -18.29
N GLY A 683 -25.50 -14.84 -17.27
CA GLY A 683 -26.90 -14.40 -17.20
C GLY A 683 -27.10 -12.99 -17.78
N GLU A 684 -28.07 -12.27 -17.24
CA GLU A 684 -28.42 -10.90 -17.65
C GLU A 684 -27.38 -9.85 -17.19
N PRO A 685 -27.26 -8.70 -17.89
CA PRO A 685 -26.44 -7.58 -17.44
C PRO A 685 -26.76 -7.09 -16.01
N ASP A 686 -25.72 -6.80 -15.23
CA ASP A 686 -25.81 -6.14 -13.94
C ASP A 686 -25.90 -4.60 -14.08
N ALA A 687 -25.97 -3.90 -12.95
CA ALA A 687 -26.03 -2.43 -12.94
C ALA A 687 -24.78 -1.73 -13.52
N SER A 688 -23.67 -2.46 -13.69
CA SER A 688 -22.47 -1.98 -14.39
C SER A 688 -22.52 -2.25 -15.91
N GLY A 689 -23.61 -2.82 -16.41
CA GLY A 689 -23.78 -3.22 -17.81
C GLY A 689 -23.11 -4.55 -18.18
N ARG A 690 -22.46 -5.21 -17.23
CA ARG A 690 -21.73 -6.47 -17.47
C ARG A 690 -22.59 -7.67 -17.10
N ARG A 691 -22.57 -8.73 -17.91
CA ARG A 691 -23.37 -9.93 -17.66
C ARG A 691 -23.02 -10.58 -16.31
N ARG A 692 -24.05 -10.97 -15.55
CA ARG A 692 -23.89 -11.62 -14.25
C ARG A 692 -23.37 -13.05 -14.44
N PRO A 693 -22.41 -13.50 -13.62
CA PRO A 693 -22.00 -14.89 -13.62
C PRO A 693 -22.98 -15.71 -12.77
N GLU A 694 -23.42 -16.86 -13.29
CA GLU A 694 -24.31 -17.81 -12.63
C GLU A 694 -23.66 -19.19 -12.61
N ALA A 695 -23.65 -19.87 -11.46
CA ALA A 695 -23.09 -21.23 -11.37
C ALA A 695 -23.95 -22.22 -12.16
N THR A 696 -23.31 -23.15 -12.87
CA THR A 696 -24.01 -24.22 -13.60
C THR A 696 -24.36 -25.42 -12.71
N GLY A 697 -23.71 -25.53 -11.55
CA GLY A 697 -23.76 -26.69 -10.66
C GLY A 697 -22.64 -27.71 -10.93
N GLU A 698 -21.86 -27.53 -11.99
CA GLU A 698 -20.68 -28.34 -12.28
C GLU A 698 -19.44 -27.73 -11.61
N THR A 699 -18.52 -28.58 -11.16
CA THR A 699 -17.24 -28.18 -10.58
C THR A 699 -16.07 -28.86 -11.26
N ILE A 700 -14.93 -28.19 -11.30
CA ILE A 700 -13.66 -28.79 -11.69
C ILE A 700 -12.57 -28.46 -10.67
N THR A 701 -11.48 -29.21 -10.68
CA THR A 701 -10.35 -28.97 -9.78
C THR A 701 -9.09 -28.66 -10.59
N LEU A 702 -8.39 -27.59 -10.21
CA LEU A 702 -7.07 -27.26 -10.74
C LEU A 702 -6.02 -27.43 -9.64
N GLU A 703 -4.95 -28.18 -9.94
CA GLU A 703 -3.78 -28.29 -9.05
C GLU A 703 -3.00 -26.96 -9.05
N CYS A 704 -2.63 -26.48 -7.87
CA CYS A 704 -1.84 -25.27 -7.70
C CYS A 704 -1.08 -25.29 -6.37
N ASP A 705 0.06 -24.61 -6.32
CA ASP A 705 0.87 -24.48 -5.09
C ASP A 705 0.86 -23.06 -4.49
N GLN A 706 0.24 -22.11 -5.20
CA GLN A 706 0.04 -20.75 -4.76
C GLN A 706 -1.22 -20.15 -5.39
N VAL A 707 -1.97 -19.37 -4.61
CA VAL A 707 -3.15 -18.64 -5.07
C VAL A 707 -3.01 -17.15 -4.74
N ILE A 708 -3.25 -16.30 -5.73
CA ILE A 708 -3.24 -14.84 -5.57
C ILE A 708 -4.65 -14.32 -5.80
N VAL A 709 -5.25 -13.73 -4.76
CA VAL A 709 -6.64 -13.26 -4.75
C VAL A 709 -6.72 -11.79 -5.13
N ALA A 710 -7.33 -11.50 -6.28
CA ALA A 710 -7.44 -10.18 -6.91
C ALA A 710 -8.92 -9.76 -7.13
N VAL A 711 -9.79 -10.03 -6.16
CA VAL A 711 -11.26 -9.84 -6.28
C VAL A 711 -11.76 -8.43 -5.90
N GLY A 712 -10.83 -7.49 -5.73
CA GLY A 712 -11.10 -6.07 -5.49
C GLY A 712 -10.68 -5.61 -4.09
N VAL A 713 -10.85 -4.31 -3.85
CA VAL A 713 -10.41 -3.63 -2.64
C VAL A 713 -11.51 -2.74 -2.07
N SER A 714 -11.36 -2.38 -0.80
CA SER A 714 -12.26 -1.53 -0.03
C SER A 714 -11.49 -0.37 0.63
N PRO A 715 -12.15 0.76 0.92
CA PRO A 715 -11.59 1.86 1.71
C PRO A 715 -10.91 1.39 3.00
N ASN A 716 -9.74 1.95 3.31
CA ASN A 716 -9.12 1.73 4.62
C ASN A 716 -9.85 2.56 5.68
N PRO A 717 -10.34 1.95 6.78
CA PRO A 717 -11.14 2.65 7.78
C PRO A 717 -10.33 3.60 8.69
N LEU A 718 -8.99 3.52 8.71
CA LEU A 718 -8.15 4.25 9.67
C LEU A 718 -8.39 5.76 9.68
N VAL A 719 -8.31 6.42 8.51
CA VAL A 719 -8.52 7.88 8.42
C VAL A 719 -9.99 8.23 8.69
N PRO A 720 -10.98 7.61 8.02
CA PRO A 720 -12.37 7.99 8.24
C PRO A 720 -12.87 7.80 9.68
N GLN A 721 -12.46 6.73 10.37
CA GLN A 721 -12.86 6.47 11.76
C GLN A 721 -12.19 7.41 12.77
N SER A 722 -11.07 8.04 12.40
CA SER A 722 -10.35 8.96 13.27
C SER A 722 -10.93 10.39 13.27
N ILE A 723 -11.88 10.68 12.38
CA ILE A 723 -12.44 12.02 12.17
C ILE A 723 -13.90 12.01 12.62
N GLU A 724 -14.17 12.63 13.76
CA GLU A 724 -15.52 12.76 14.31
C GLU A 724 -16.42 13.59 13.36
N GLY A 725 -17.65 13.13 13.13
CA GLY A 725 -18.62 13.83 12.27
C GLY A 725 -18.42 13.65 10.76
N LEU A 726 -17.44 12.84 10.32
CA LEU A 726 -17.25 12.54 8.91
C LEU A 726 -18.33 11.58 8.39
N GLU A 727 -19.13 12.01 7.44
CA GLU A 727 -20.17 11.18 6.83
C GLU A 727 -19.57 10.16 5.84
N LEU A 728 -19.99 8.91 5.99
CA LEU A 728 -19.60 7.83 5.10
C LEU A 728 -20.74 7.43 4.17
N GLY A 729 -20.38 7.21 2.92
CA GLY A 729 -21.26 6.71 1.88
C GLY A 729 -21.28 5.19 1.81
N ARG A 730 -21.67 4.69 0.64
CA ARG A 730 -21.78 3.26 0.37
C ARG A 730 -20.40 2.59 0.50
N LYS A 731 -20.35 1.41 1.13
CA LYS A 731 -19.13 0.61 1.34
C LYS A 731 -18.01 1.38 2.07
N ASN A 732 -18.37 2.22 3.04
CA ASN A 732 -17.42 2.98 3.87
C ASN A 732 -16.51 3.94 3.08
N THR A 733 -16.97 4.42 1.92
CA THR A 733 -16.32 5.52 1.19
C THR A 733 -16.62 6.85 1.88
N ILE A 734 -15.74 7.85 1.75
CA ILE A 734 -16.06 9.21 2.25
C ILE A 734 -17.13 9.81 1.35
N ALA A 735 -18.24 10.26 1.95
CA ALA A 735 -19.27 10.99 1.22
C ALA A 735 -18.77 12.40 0.90
N VAL A 736 -18.87 12.79 -0.37
CA VAL A 736 -18.50 14.13 -0.84
C VAL A 736 -19.57 14.69 -1.76
N ASN A 737 -19.66 16.02 -1.81
CA ASN A 737 -20.48 16.73 -2.79
C ASN A 737 -19.78 16.79 -4.17
N ASP A 738 -20.42 17.44 -5.14
CA ASP A 738 -19.85 17.60 -6.48
C ASP A 738 -18.51 18.34 -6.48
N GLN A 739 -18.20 19.16 -5.47
CA GLN A 739 -16.94 19.88 -5.33
C GLN A 739 -15.84 19.07 -4.63
N MET A 740 -16.07 17.79 -4.35
CA MET A 740 -15.18 16.89 -3.59
C MET A 740 -15.02 17.28 -2.11
N GLN A 741 -15.92 18.12 -1.58
CA GLN A 741 -15.95 18.51 -0.18
C GLN A 741 -16.73 17.48 0.64
N SER A 742 -16.24 17.11 1.83
CA SER A 742 -16.93 16.18 2.73
C SER A 742 -18.00 16.88 3.56
N SER A 743 -18.57 16.17 4.56
CA SER A 743 -19.48 16.76 5.56
C SER A 743 -18.80 17.81 6.47
N ILE A 744 -17.47 17.85 6.50
CA ILE A 744 -16.68 18.79 7.30
C ILE A 744 -16.12 19.87 6.38
N GLU A 745 -16.32 21.14 6.78
CA GLU A 745 -16.14 22.29 5.89
C GLU A 745 -14.71 22.39 5.32
N GLU A 746 -13.71 22.06 6.14
CA GLU A 746 -12.27 22.14 5.87
C GLU A 746 -11.70 20.89 5.19
N ILE A 747 -12.50 19.82 5.06
CA ILE A 747 -12.02 18.52 4.57
C ILE A 747 -12.57 18.24 3.17
N TYR A 748 -11.67 17.91 2.25
CA TYR A 748 -11.97 17.43 0.91
C TYR A 748 -11.44 16.01 0.77
N ALA A 749 -12.02 15.21 -0.12
CA ALA A 749 -11.55 13.85 -0.39
C ALA A 749 -11.69 13.49 -1.85
N GLY A 750 -10.81 12.62 -2.37
CA GLY A 750 -10.83 12.26 -3.79
C GLY A 750 -10.06 11.00 -4.12
N GLY A 751 -10.39 10.38 -5.25
CA GLY A 751 -9.82 9.11 -5.68
C GLY A 751 -10.51 7.91 -5.04
N ASP A 752 -9.76 6.82 -4.86
CA ASP A 752 -10.35 5.52 -4.50
C ASP A 752 -11.01 5.51 -3.11
N ILE A 753 -10.67 6.44 -2.21
CA ILE A 753 -11.35 6.63 -0.92
C ILE A 753 -12.80 7.13 -1.07
N VAL A 754 -13.12 7.79 -2.18
CA VAL A 754 -14.48 8.24 -2.53
C VAL A 754 -15.15 7.26 -3.50
N ARG A 755 -14.42 6.76 -4.48
CA ARG A 755 -14.97 5.97 -5.60
C ARG A 755 -15.04 4.46 -5.32
N GLY A 756 -14.24 3.97 -4.38
CA GLY A 756 -13.76 2.58 -4.40
C GLY A 756 -12.71 2.38 -5.51
N GLY A 757 -12.18 1.16 -5.65
CA GLY A 757 -11.12 0.85 -6.61
C GLY A 757 -11.46 1.32 -8.04
N ALA A 758 -10.67 2.27 -8.56
CA ALA A 758 -10.93 2.93 -9.84
C ALA A 758 -9.67 2.97 -10.74
N THR A 759 -9.41 4.08 -11.43
CA THR A 759 -8.25 4.25 -12.30
C THR A 759 -7.43 5.46 -11.85
N VAL A 760 -6.11 5.41 -12.04
CA VAL A 760 -5.14 6.45 -11.65
C VAL A 760 -5.62 7.85 -12.05
N ILE A 761 -6.07 8.01 -13.29
CA ILE A 761 -6.47 9.31 -13.85
C ILE A 761 -7.82 9.82 -13.33
N LEU A 762 -8.75 8.93 -12.96
CA LEU A 762 -9.97 9.36 -12.25
C LEU A 762 -9.62 9.89 -10.86
N ALA A 763 -8.67 9.24 -10.18
CA ALA A 763 -8.18 9.69 -8.89
C ALA A 763 -7.47 11.04 -8.97
N MET A 764 -6.63 11.24 -10.00
CA MET A 764 -6.05 12.56 -10.27
C MET A 764 -7.11 13.61 -10.56
N GLY A 765 -8.14 13.28 -11.36
CA GLY A 765 -9.26 14.18 -11.66
C GLY A 765 -9.97 14.69 -10.41
N ASP A 766 -10.23 13.80 -9.45
CA ASP A 766 -10.81 14.20 -8.16
C ASP A 766 -9.89 15.13 -7.36
N GLY A 767 -8.59 14.81 -7.31
CA GLY A 767 -7.58 15.65 -6.64
C GLY A 767 -7.54 17.06 -7.23
N ARG A 768 -7.54 17.20 -8.56
CA ARG A 768 -7.57 18.51 -9.23
C ARG A 768 -8.86 19.27 -8.93
N LYS A 769 -10.00 18.58 -8.97
CA LYS A 769 -11.30 19.18 -8.67
C LYS A 769 -11.35 19.68 -7.22
N ALA A 770 -10.86 18.89 -6.28
CA ALA A 770 -10.76 19.28 -4.87
C ALA A 770 -9.82 20.48 -4.69
N ALA A 771 -8.65 20.49 -5.33
CA ALA A 771 -7.68 21.59 -5.25
C ALA A 771 -8.29 22.91 -5.76
N LEU A 772 -8.99 22.88 -6.91
CA LEU A 772 -9.69 24.04 -7.44
C LEU A 772 -10.68 24.61 -6.42
N ASN A 773 -11.62 23.79 -5.94
CA ASN A 773 -12.69 24.24 -5.07
C ASN A 773 -12.17 24.68 -3.68
N MET A 774 -11.21 23.96 -3.10
CA MET A 774 -10.60 24.37 -1.82
C MET A 774 -9.82 25.68 -1.97
N SER A 775 -9.03 25.83 -3.03
CA SER A 775 -8.24 27.05 -3.25
C SER A 775 -9.11 28.30 -3.43
N GLU A 776 -10.19 28.21 -4.22
CA GLU A 776 -11.13 29.32 -4.40
C GLU A 776 -11.77 29.72 -3.07
N LYS A 777 -12.18 28.73 -2.27
CA LYS A 777 -12.78 28.97 -0.98
C LYS A 777 -11.82 29.67 -0.01
N LEU A 778 -10.57 29.21 0.07
CA LEU A 778 -9.58 29.76 1.01
C LEU A 778 -9.07 31.14 0.59
N LEU A 779 -8.95 31.42 -0.71
CA LEU A 779 -8.52 32.73 -1.22
C LEU A 779 -9.65 33.78 -1.22
N ASN A 780 -10.91 33.36 -1.32
CA ASN A 780 -12.07 34.25 -1.31
C ASN A 780 -12.62 34.55 0.09
N LYS A 781 -12.19 33.84 1.14
CA LYS A 781 -12.44 34.22 2.55
C LYS A 781 -11.56 35.45 2.89
N LYS A 782 -11.99 36.63 2.42
CA LYS A 782 -11.49 37.94 2.88
C LYS A 782 -12.41 38.54 3.93
#